data_AF-A0A7T2ZZL8-F1
#
_entry.id   AF-A0A7T2ZZL8-F1
#
_cell.length_a   1.000
_cell.length_b   1.000
_cell.length_c   1.000
_cell.angle_alpha   90.00
_cell.angle_beta   90.00
_cell.angle_gamma   90.00
#
_symmetry.space_group_name_H-M   'P 1'
#
loop_
_entity.id
_entity.type
_entity.pdbx_description
1 polymer ?
#
loop_
_entity_poly.entity_id
_entity_poly.type
_entity_poly.pdbx_seq_one_letter_code
_entity_poly.pdbx_strand_id
1 'polypeptide(L)'
;MKPLLETIDTRFGTASKHAFSRGNTLPYTGVPFGMNYFVPQTSDQEGAWFFDPHLPIFQGIRLTHQPSPWIGDYSWLLLTPVTGQLGGDSLFHRQSSYDIEKASFQSHYLKIFSLRYQIESQLTPTCYGASIRLEQKQGKVLSLYLHAADELTVEQIDKRTLALRQEGKTETNKNPLILFTALQMNTDILAITQEEGDWRIDLASSQAEIQLGTSFISPSQALVNLPQEDFDSCKENAQADWENLLHRFDVIETGEADRTFFDHCLYRLFLFPQTFYEVDESGQTIHMDLTTGTVKPGVLFSNNGFWDTFRTTFPLFALVIPEHYRLFVEGFLNSYHDTGFLPKWLAPDERGMMPGTLLDGIIADSACKDMAPDLEKELLQAMLETASKSDSLGINGRHGLAQYQELGYLSTDHHESVSHTLDYAYSDFCIASCAEKLGKREIAETYMSASQNYRHLFDAETGYMRARDSQGNFRTDFSPYSWGRDYAECSAIQATLGVLHDIPGLRQLMGGKEAFSHYLLKSCQDAPLFETTGYGYEIHEMSEMATAPFGQIAISNQPSLHIPYLFRYSNYPDYTALLIKTLRQKAFRPSWEAYPGDEDNGSLSAWYIWSALGFYPTYPGKPSYDLGIPLFDHLRIYLAKEGKWLDIHAEQNNSHFNFVKECRLDKTPVSSIQHQDLLKAEQLTFTLSWLPNH
;
A
#
# COMPACT_ATOMS: atom_id res chain seq x y z
N MET A 1 23.36 20.60 -7.49
CA MET A 1 22.83 19.22 -7.57
C MET A 1 21.37 19.31 -7.18
N LYS A 2 20.43 18.67 -7.88
CA LYS A 2 19.02 18.68 -7.47
C LYS A 2 18.87 17.89 -6.15
N PRO A 3 18.04 18.32 -5.19
CA PRO A 3 17.75 17.52 -4.00
C PRO A 3 17.04 16.22 -4.41
N LEU A 4 17.16 15.17 -3.59
CA LEU A 4 16.59 13.85 -3.86
C LEU A 4 15.11 13.93 -4.25
N LEU A 5 14.34 14.71 -3.49
CA LEU A 5 12.89 14.85 -3.68
C LEU A 5 12.50 15.40 -5.07
N GLU A 6 13.32 16.26 -5.66
CA GLU A 6 13.08 16.81 -7.00
C GLU A 6 13.39 15.80 -8.13
N THR A 7 14.09 14.71 -7.82
CA THR A 7 14.45 13.66 -8.78
C THR A 7 13.45 12.51 -8.83
N ILE A 8 12.62 12.36 -7.80
CA ILE A 8 11.54 11.37 -7.76
C ILE A 8 10.42 11.81 -8.72
N ASP A 9 10.11 10.96 -9.69
CA ASP A 9 8.96 11.12 -10.58
C ASP A 9 7.78 10.30 -10.04
N THR A 10 6.66 10.96 -9.74
CA THR A 10 5.47 10.28 -9.21
C THR A 10 4.76 9.41 -10.25
N ARG A 11 5.12 9.51 -11.54
CA ARG A 11 4.51 8.72 -12.64
C ARG A 11 5.03 7.29 -12.77
N PHE A 12 5.99 6.88 -11.97
CA PHE A 12 6.43 5.49 -11.97
C PHE A 12 5.29 4.58 -11.51
N GLY A 13 4.89 3.68 -12.42
CA GLY A 13 3.83 2.70 -12.23
C GLY A 13 2.44 3.16 -12.70
N THR A 14 2.32 4.35 -13.29
CA THR A 14 1.02 4.91 -13.70
C THR A 14 0.62 4.48 -15.11
N ALA A 15 1.51 3.86 -15.88
CA ALA A 15 1.22 3.37 -17.23
C ALA A 15 0.56 1.97 -17.20
N SER A 16 -0.64 1.90 -16.64
CA SER A 16 -1.38 0.64 -16.41
C SER A 16 -2.77 0.66 -17.05
N LYS A 17 -3.34 -0.52 -17.27
CA LYS A 17 -4.74 -0.71 -17.70
C LYS A 17 -5.34 -1.86 -16.91
N HIS A 18 -6.67 -2.00 -16.93
CA HIS A 18 -7.38 -3.11 -16.28
C HIS A 18 -6.80 -4.49 -16.61
N ALA A 19 -6.40 -4.75 -17.86
CA ALA A 19 -5.90 -6.07 -18.26
C ALA A 19 -4.40 -6.29 -18.02
N PHE A 20 -3.64 -5.27 -17.61
CA PHE A 20 -2.20 -5.39 -17.39
C PHE A 20 -1.67 -4.25 -16.53
N SER A 21 -1.09 -4.59 -15.38
CA SER A 21 -0.51 -3.62 -14.47
C SER A 21 0.96 -3.38 -14.71
N ARG A 22 1.37 -2.14 -14.46
CA ARG A 22 2.76 -1.75 -14.27
C ARG A 22 3.00 -1.12 -12.89
N GLY A 23 2.08 -1.35 -11.97
CA GLY A 23 2.04 -0.76 -10.63
C GLY A 23 0.64 -0.32 -10.24
N ASN A 24 -0.25 -0.07 -11.22
CA ASN A 24 -1.59 0.47 -11.00
C ASN A 24 -1.61 1.70 -10.06
N THR A 25 -0.53 2.48 -10.11
CA THR A 25 -0.35 3.65 -9.23
C THR A 25 -0.94 4.91 -9.85
N LEU A 26 -1.10 5.95 -9.03
CA LEU A 26 -1.34 7.32 -9.49
C LEU A 26 -0.14 8.24 -9.14
N PRO A 27 0.00 9.39 -9.82
CA PRO A 27 1.09 10.33 -9.59
C PRO A 27 0.82 11.26 -8.38
N TYR A 28 0.56 10.67 -7.21
CA TYR A 28 0.14 11.40 -6.02
C TYR A 28 1.11 12.53 -5.64
N THR A 29 0.60 13.74 -5.63
CA THR A 29 1.22 14.88 -4.96
C THR A 29 0.56 15.03 -3.60
N GLY A 30 1.34 14.96 -2.54
CA GLY A 30 0.89 14.97 -1.14
C GLY A 30 2.05 15.03 -0.17
N VAL A 31 1.77 15.34 1.09
CA VAL A 31 2.70 15.08 2.19
C VAL A 31 2.66 13.58 2.56
N PRO A 32 3.69 13.04 3.23
CA PRO A 32 3.63 11.67 3.73
C PRO A 32 2.36 11.41 4.54
N PHE A 33 1.67 10.31 4.25
CA PHE A 33 0.42 9.90 4.90
C PHE A 33 -0.69 10.97 4.88
N GLY A 34 -0.67 11.90 3.91
CA GLY A 34 -1.63 12.99 3.83
C GLY A 34 -3.08 12.52 3.73
N MET A 35 -4.01 13.31 4.25
CA MET A 35 -5.44 13.00 4.17
C MET A 35 -5.95 13.07 2.73
N ASN A 36 -5.45 14.03 1.96
CA ASN A 36 -5.81 14.20 0.55
C ASN A 36 -4.56 14.06 -0.34
N TYR A 37 -4.72 13.44 -1.51
CA TYR A 37 -3.72 13.49 -2.57
C TYR A 37 -4.23 14.24 -3.80
N PHE A 38 -3.29 14.77 -4.58
CA PHE A 38 -3.60 15.58 -5.76
C PHE A 38 -2.94 14.99 -7.00
N VAL A 39 -3.75 14.78 -8.05
CA VAL A 39 -3.31 14.13 -9.29
C VAL A 39 -3.96 14.82 -10.49
N PRO A 40 -3.28 14.94 -11.65
CA PRO A 40 -3.95 15.34 -12.87
C PRO A 40 -4.95 14.26 -13.30
N GLN A 41 -6.13 14.67 -13.76
CA GLN A 41 -7.07 13.75 -14.42
C GLN A 41 -6.88 13.83 -15.93
N THR A 42 -6.65 12.71 -16.59
CA THR A 42 -6.56 12.61 -18.05
C THR A 42 -7.93 12.36 -18.68
N SER A 43 -8.73 11.47 -18.10
CA SER A 43 -10.03 11.04 -18.63
C SER A 43 -10.99 10.62 -17.51
N ASP A 44 -12.27 10.87 -17.68
CA ASP A 44 -13.37 10.38 -16.84
C ASP A 44 -14.07 9.13 -17.46
N GLN A 45 -13.64 8.69 -18.64
CA GLN A 45 -14.28 7.61 -19.41
C GLN A 45 -13.62 6.23 -19.21
N GLU A 46 -12.51 6.16 -18.46
CA GLU A 46 -11.72 4.94 -18.23
C GLU A 46 -11.89 4.42 -16.78
N GLY A 47 -12.99 4.81 -16.12
CA GLY A 47 -13.29 4.43 -14.74
C GLY A 47 -12.20 4.88 -13.78
N ALA A 48 -11.65 3.94 -12.99
CA ALA A 48 -10.60 4.22 -12.02
C ALA A 48 -9.21 4.46 -12.65
N TRP A 49 -8.99 4.11 -13.92
CA TRP A 49 -7.76 4.40 -14.68
C TRP A 49 -7.83 5.79 -15.33
N PHE A 50 -8.10 6.80 -14.51
CA PHE A 50 -8.39 8.16 -15.00
C PHE A 50 -7.15 8.97 -15.41
N PHE A 51 -5.94 8.44 -15.23
CA PHE A 51 -4.66 9.10 -15.56
C PHE A 51 -3.81 8.24 -16.52
N ASP A 52 -3.29 8.86 -17.58
CA ASP A 52 -2.32 8.27 -18.50
C ASP A 52 -1.11 9.23 -18.63
N PRO A 53 0.11 8.82 -18.23
CA PRO A 53 1.28 9.69 -18.28
C PRO A 53 1.75 10.00 -19.71
N HIS A 54 1.35 9.19 -20.70
CA HIS A 54 1.76 9.34 -22.11
C HIS A 54 0.85 10.29 -22.90
N LEU A 55 -0.39 10.49 -22.46
CA LEU A 55 -1.33 11.36 -23.15
C LEU A 55 -1.14 12.82 -22.70
N PRO A 56 -0.78 13.76 -23.59
CA PRO A 56 -0.57 15.16 -23.23
C PRO A 56 -1.90 15.92 -23.09
N ILE A 57 -2.88 15.31 -22.42
CA ILE A 57 -4.23 15.84 -22.19
C ILE A 57 -4.51 15.76 -20.69
N PHE A 58 -5.17 16.80 -20.16
CA PHE A 58 -5.73 16.77 -18.82
C PHE A 58 -7.05 17.54 -18.76
N GLN A 59 -7.93 17.11 -17.86
CA GLN A 59 -9.26 17.66 -17.61
C GLN A 59 -9.27 18.59 -16.38
N GLY A 60 -8.25 18.52 -15.52
CA GLY A 60 -8.11 19.31 -14.30
C GLY A 60 -7.16 18.64 -13.31
N ILE A 61 -6.99 19.25 -12.14
CA ILE A 61 -6.31 18.62 -11.00
C ILE A 61 -7.37 18.06 -10.07
N ARG A 62 -7.31 16.77 -9.80
CA ARG A 62 -8.22 16.02 -8.94
C ARG A 62 -7.61 15.88 -7.56
N LEU A 63 -8.34 16.34 -6.55
CA LEU A 63 -8.21 15.87 -5.17
C LEU A 63 -8.80 14.46 -5.13
N THR A 64 -8.02 13.48 -4.69
CA THR A 64 -8.35 12.05 -4.73
C THR A 64 -8.03 11.36 -3.40
N HIS A 65 -8.80 10.31 -3.12
CA HIS A 65 -8.55 9.33 -2.08
C HIS A 65 -8.46 7.92 -2.66
N GLN A 66 -8.27 7.77 -3.98
CA GLN A 66 -8.19 6.46 -4.62
C GLN A 66 -6.88 5.76 -4.22
N PRO A 67 -6.93 4.59 -3.55
CA PRO A 67 -5.72 3.86 -3.16
C PRO A 67 -5.26 2.84 -4.20
N SER A 68 -6.20 2.35 -5.03
CA SER A 68 -5.97 1.45 -6.15
C SER A 68 -7.16 1.54 -7.11
N PRO A 69 -7.01 1.14 -8.38
CA PRO A 69 -8.12 1.21 -9.33
C PRO A 69 -9.22 0.19 -9.03
N TRP A 70 -8.92 -0.90 -8.32
CA TRP A 70 -9.89 -1.93 -7.91
C TRP A 70 -10.83 -1.43 -6.81
N ILE A 71 -10.32 -0.56 -5.94
CA ILE A 71 -11.07 0.01 -4.82
C ILE A 71 -11.88 1.22 -5.29
N GLY A 72 -11.36 1.96 -6.27
CA GLY A 72 -11.94 3.19 -6.77
C GLY A 72 -11.68 4.39 -5.86
N ASP A 73 -12.23 5.53 -6.25
CA ASP A 73 -12.09 6.80 -5.53
C ASP A 73 -13.35 7.13 -4.72
N TYR A 74 -13.20 7.97 -3.70
CA TYR A 74 -14.30 8.50 -2.90
C TYR A 74 -14.02 9.94 -2.50
N SER A 75 -15.06 10.73 -2.25
CA SER A 75 -14.94 12.12 -1.77
C SER A 75 -13.94 12.95 -2.60
N TRP A 76 -13.89 12.73 -3.91
CA TRP A 76 -12.95 13.39 -4.79
C TRP A 76 -13.55 14.67 -5.38
N LEU A 77 -12.68 15.61 -5.74
CA LEU A 77 -13.06 16.90 -6.32
C LEU A 77 -12.09 17.26 -7.45
N LEU A 78 -12.63 17.59 -8.63
CA LEU A 78 -11.87 18.02 -9.79
C LEU A 78 -11.92 19.54 -9.93
N LEU A 79 -10.74 20.17 -9.98
CA LEU A 79 -10.55 21.60 -10.14
C LEU A 79 -9.95 21.90 -11.52
N THR A 80 -10.68 22.66 -12.36
CA THR A 80 -10.28 22.93 -13.74
C THR A 80 -10.19 24.42 -14.02
N PRO A 81 -8.98 25.02 -14.04
CA PRO A 81 -8.80 26.43 -14.36
C PRO A 81 -8.92 26.65 -15.87
N VAL A 82 -9.70 27.67 -16.27
CA VAL A 82 -9.98 28.01 -17.67
C VAL A 82 -10.03 29.52 -17.88
N THR A 83 -10.13 29.94 -19.15
CA THR A 83 -10.38 31.34 -19.54
C THR A 83 -11.42 31.45 -20.64
N GLY A 84 -12.18 32.55 -20.64
CA GLY A 84 -13.09 32.91 -21.73
C GLY A 84 -14.38 32.08 -21.76
N GLN A 85 -15.17 32.30 -22.81
CA GLN A 85 -16.35 31.49 -23.11
C GLN A 85 -15.92 30.19 -23.77
N LEU A 86 -16.43 29.07 -23.28
CA LEU A 86 -16.15 27.74 -23.80
C LEU A 86 -17.08 27.44 -24.99
N GLY A 87 -16.55 26.77 -26.02
CA GLY A 87 -17.33 26.33 -27.18
C GLY A 87 -18.20 25.09 -26.94
N GLY A 88 -18.15 24.52 -25.71
CA GLY A 88 -18.95 23.42 -25.20
C GLY A 88 -18.98 23.49 -23.67
N ASP A 89 -20.03 22.94 -23.08
CA ASP A 89 -20.42 23.06 -21.66
C ASP A 89 -19.92 21.91 -20.76
N SER A 90 -19.61 20.76 -21.34
CA SER A 90 -19.17 19.58 -20.56
C SER A 90 -17.71 19.62 -20.08
N LEU A 91 -17.40 18.78 -19.08
CA LEU A 91 -16.04 18.52 -18.59
C LEU A 91 -15.09 18.10 -19.72
N PHE A 92 -15.54 17.20 -20.59
CA PHE A 92 -14.77 16.74 -21.75
C PHE A 92 -14.43 17.90 -22.69
N HIS A 93 -15.39 18.80 -22.97
CA HIS A 93 -15.15 19.97 -23.83
C HIS A 93 -14.26 21.04 -23.17
N ARG A 94 -13.97 20.93 -21.87
CA ARG A 94 -13.02 21.78 -21.12
C ARG A 94 -11.60 21.24 -21.10
N GLN A 95 -11.36 20.00 -21.53
CA GLN A 95 -10.01 19.43 -21.48
C GLN A 95 -8.98 20.28 -22.27
N SER A 96 -7.74 20.23 -21.83
CA SER A 96 -6.63 20.95 -22.45
C SER A 96 -5.48 20.00 -22.75
N SER A 97 -4.76 20.27 -23.83
CA SER A 97 -3.41 19.73 -23.94
C SER A 97 -2.47 20.41 -22.95
N TYR A 98 -1.42 19.70 -22.52
CA TYR A 98 -0.35 20.25 -21.67
C TYR A 98 1.05 19.85 -22.15
N ASP A 99 2.05 20.61 -21.74
CA ASP A 99 3.47 20.36 -22.07
C ASP A 99 4.05 19.32 -21.07
N ILE A 100 4.13 18.04 -21.50
CA ILE A 100 4.63 16.93 -20.67
C ILE A 100 6.07 17.17 -20.23
N GLU A 101 6.92 17.70 -21.11
CA GLU A 101 8.36 17.88 -20.85
C GLU A 101 8.62 18.96 -19.79
N LYS A 102 7.75 19.95 -19.69
CA LYS A 102 7.84 21.03 -18.68
C LYS A 102 7.00 20.79 -17.44
N ALA A 103 6.11 19.80 -17.47
CA ALA A 103 5.34 19.41 -16.31
C ALA A 103 6.27 18.91 -15.19
N SER A 104 5.90 19.18 -13.94
CA SER A 104 6.63 18.68 -12.77
C SER A 104 5.72 17.75 -12.00
N PHE A 105 6.16 16.50 -11.84
CA PHE A 105 5.46 15.43 -11.15
C PHE A 105 6.31 14.99 -9.94
N GLN A 106 6.34 15.82 -8.91
CA GLN A 106 7.09 15.59 -7.68
C GLN A 106 6.12 15.37 -6.53
N SER A 107 6.53 14.62 -5.51
CA SER A 107 5.66 14.29 -4.37
C SER A 107 5.12 15.53 -3.65
N HIS A 108 5.92 16.59 -3.51
CA HIS A 108 5.57 17.84 -2.83
C HIS A 108 5.20 18.98 -3.80
N TYR A 109 5.25 18.76 -5.12
CA TYR A 109 5.04 19.84 -6.09
C TYR A 109 4.54 19.32 -7.46
N LEU A 110 3.36 19.80 -7.84
CA LEU A 110 2.77 19.55 -9.15
C LEU A 110 2.76 20.83 -9.97
N LYS A 111 3.23 20.77 -11.21
CA LYS A 111 3.11 21.88 -12.17
C LYS A 111 2.62 21.38 -13.52
N ILE A 112 1.60 22.03 -14.06
CA ILE A 112 1.05 21.77 -15.39
C ILE A 112 0.81 23.09 -16.12
N PHE A 113 1.17 23.14 -17.40
CA PHE A 113 0.87 24.26 -18.28
C PHE A 113 -0.22 23.87 -19.30
N SER A 114 -1.43 24.41 -19.13
CA SER A 114 -2.51 24.28 -20.12
C SER A 114 -2.18 25.09 -21.37
N LEU A 115 -1.96 24.39 -22.48
CA LEU A 115 -1.71 25.03 -23.78
C LEU A 115 -2.95 25.73 -24.33
N ARG A 116 -4.15 25.18 -24.09
CA ARG A 116 -5.41 25.76 -24.56
C ARG A 116 -5.70 27.10 -23.89
N TYR A 117 -5.55 27.16 -22.57
CA TYR A 117 -5.92 28.33 -21.79
C TYR A 117 -4.73 29.25 -21.48
N GLN A 118 -3.50 28.79 -21.78
CA GLN A 118 -2.26 29.49 -21.44
C GLN A 118 -2.19 29.76 -19.94
N ILE A 119 -2.61 28.77 -19.15
CA ILE A 119 -2.63 28.80 -17.68
C ILE A 119 -1.53 27.89 -17.16
N GLU A 120 -0.67 28.42 -16.31
CA GLU A 120 0.21 27.63 -15.46
C GLU A 120 -0.50 27.36 -14.13
N SER A 121 -0.65 26.09 -13.79
CA SER A 121 -1.18 25.62 -12.51
C SER A 121 -0.03 25.01 -11.71
N GLN A 122 0.18 25.51 -10.50
CA GLN A 122 1.14 24.98 -9.54
C GLN A 122 0.40 24.59 -8.26
N LEU A 123 0.73 23.43 -7.69
CA LEU A 123 0.12 22.94 -6.45
C LEU A 123 1.21 22.41 -5.53
N THR A 124 1.12 22.77 -4.25
CA THR A 124 1.88 22.15 -3.16
C THR A 124 0.92 21.70 -2.06
N PRO A 125 1.09 20.49 -1.51
CA PRO A 125 0.15 19.92 -0.55
C PRO A 125 0.44 20.36 0.90
N THR A 126 -0.57 20.23 1.75
CA THR A 126 -0.44 20.03 3.21
C THR A 126 -1.16 18.73 3.57
N CYS A 127 -1.19 18.33 4.85
CA CYS A 127 -1.91 17.10 5.24
C CYS A 127 -3.41 17.16 4.87
N TYR A 128 -4.07 18.29 5.18
CA TYR A 128 -5.52 18.46 5.06
C TYR A 128 -5.94 19.29 3.84
N GLY A 129 -5.01 19.69 2.99
CA GLY A 129 -5.28 20.69 1.97
C GLY A 129 -4.15 20.92 0.98
N ALA A 130 -4.15 22.08 0.34
CA ALA A 130 -3.12 22.50 -0.60
C ALA A 130 -3.07 24.03 -0.77
N SER A 131 -1.91 24.55 -1.16
CA SER A 131 -1.77 25.88 -1.74
C SER A 131 -1.61 25.76 -3.25
N ILE A 132 -2.37 26.55 -4.00
CA ILE A 132 -2.45 26.49 -5.47
C ILE A 132 -2.19 27.87 -6.05
N ARG A 133 -1.26 27.97 -7.00
CA ARG A 133 -1.04 29.18 -7.81
C ARG A 133 -1.52 28.95 -9.24
N LEU A 134 -2.38 29.84 -9.72
CA LEU A 134 -2.88 29.89 -11.08
C LEU A 134 -2.39 31.18 -11.75
N GLU A 135 -1.79 31.06 -12.92
CA GLU A 135 -1.34 32.22 -13.70
C GLU A 135 -1.72 32.08 -15.18
N GLN A 136 -2.55 33.01 -15.66
CA GLN A 136 -2.86 33.17 -17.07
C GLN A 136 -1.83 34.07 -17.75
N LYS A 137 -0.97 33.50 -18.60
CA LYS A 137 0.22 34.18 -19.15
C LYS A 137 -0.08 35.34 -20.12
N GLN A 138 -1.33 35.56 -20.51
CA GLN A 138 -1.77 36.62 -21.42
C GLN A 138 -2.61 37.72 -20.71
N GLY A 139 -2.75 37.67 -19.38
CA GLY A 139 -3.51 38.64 -18.60
C GLY A 139 -5.05 38.52 -18.73
N LYS A 140 -5.57 37.40 -19.23
CA LYS A 140 -7.03 37.13 -19.27
C LYS A 140 -7.53 36.69 -17.90
N VAL A 141 -8.72 37.13 -17.53
CA VAL A 141 -9.36 36.74 -16.26
C VAL A 141 -9.58 35.23 -16.19
N LEU A 142 -9.34 34.67 -15.00
CA LEU A 142 -9.48 33.26 -14.70
C LEU A 142 -10.93 32.91 -14.35
N SER A 143 -11.32 31.69 -14.69
CA SER A 143 -12.45 31.01 -14.08
C SER A 143 -12.00 29.62 -13.62
N LEU A 144 -12.65 29.10 -12.59
CA LEU A 144 -12.38 27.78 -12.03
C LEU A 144 -13.65 26.94 -12.08
N TYR A 145 -13.59 25.77 -12.71
CA TYR A 145 -14.66 24.79 -12.64
C TYR A 145 -14.42 23.79 -11.51
N LEU A 146 -15.51 23.36 -10.87
CA LEU A 146 -15.53 22.35 -9.83
C LEU A 146 -16.50 21.25 -10.25
N HIS A 147 -16.01 20.00 -10.19
CA HIS A 147 -16.77 18.80 -10.57
C HIS A 147 -16.51 17.68 -9.57
N ALA A 148 -17.56 16.91 -9.24
CA ALA A 148 -17.48 15.71 -8.41
C ALA A 148 -18.53 14.70 -8.89
N ALA A 149 -18.32 13.41 -8.62
CA ALA A 149 -19.39 12.41 -8.77
C ALA A 149 -20.44 12.51 -7.66
N ASP A 150 -20.02 12.93 -6.47
CA ASP A 150 -20.89 13.19 -5.33
C ASP A 150 -21.80 14.41 -5.61
N GLU A 151 -22.92 14.51 -4.90
CA GLU A 151 -23.78 15.70 -4.97
C GLU A 151 -23.04 16.90 -4.37
N LEU A 152 -22.56 17.81 -5.24
CA LEU A 152 -21.76 18.97 -4.86
C LEU A 152 -22.60 20.24 -4.73
N THR A 153 -22.56 20.86 -3.56
CA THR A 153 -23.09 22.21 -3.32
C THR A 153 -21.96 23.21 -3.06
N VAL A 154 -22.15 24.45 -3.52
CA VAL A 154 -21.18 25.54 -3.37
C VAL A 154 -21.89 26.77 -2.80
N GLU A 155 -21.35 27.32 -1.71
CA GLU A 155 -21.82 28.55 -1.09
C GLU A 155 -20.69 29.57 -0.99
N GLN A 156 -20.99 30.82 -1.32
CA GLN A 156 -20.05 31.93 -1.14
C GLN A 156 -20.18 32.50 0.28
N ILE A 157 -19.13 32.40 1.09
CA ILE A 157 -19.12 32.91 2.46
C ILE A 157 -18.87 34.42 2.47
N ASP A 158 -17.92 34.87 1.65
CA ASP A 158 -17.53 36.27 1.51
C ASP A 158 -16.99 36.55 0.10
N LYS A 159 -16.38 37.72 -0.13
CA LYS A 159 -15.87 38.11 -1.45
C LYS A 159 -14.82 37.15 -2.04
N ARG A 160 -14.19 36.30 -1.23
CA ARG A 160 -12.98 35.53 -1.57
C ARG A 160 -13.00 34.09 -1.04
N THR A 161 -14.06 33.68 -0.34
CA THR A 161 -14.13 32.38 0.31
C THR A 161 -15.37 31.61 -0.13
N LEU A 162 -15.18 30.33 -0.48
CA LEU A 162 -16.23 29.35 -0.77
C LEU A 162 -16.26 28.26 0.31
N ALA A 163 -17.46 27.84 0.68
CA ALA A 163 -17.73 26.59 1.38
C ALA A 163 -18.36 25.61 0.39
N LEU A 164 -17.79 24.42 0.29
CA LEU A 164 -18.28 23.30 -0.49
C LEU A 164 -18.75 22.19 0.45
N ARG A 165 -19.79 21.49 0.02
CA ARG A 165 -20.23 20.24 0.63
C ARG A 165 -20.48 19.25 -0.50
N GLN A 166 -19.84 18.09 -0.44
CA GLN A 166 -20.15 16.97 -1.31
C GLN A 166 -20.63 15.78 -0.50
N GLU A 167 -21.69 15.12 -0.97
CA GLU A 167 -22.31 13.99 -0.27
C GLU A 167 -22.40 12.77 -1.20
N GLY A 168 -21.85 11.67 -0.70
CA GLY A 168 -21.88 10.36 -1.33
C GLY A 168 -22.15 9.27 -0.29
N LYS A 169 -21.78 8.04 -0.63
CA LYS A 169 -21.85 6.89 0.29
C LYS A 169 -20.60 6.04 0.17
N THR A 170 -20.22 5.39 1.27
CA THR A 170 -19.18 4.36 1.23
C THR A 170 -19.61 3.18 0.36
N GLU A 171 -18.66 2.45 -0.22
CA GLU A 171 -19.00 1.45 -1.24
C GLU A 171 -19.59 0.18 -0.65
N THR A 172 -19.13 -0.34 0.50
CA THR A 172 -19.66 -1.61 1.02
C THR A 172 -20.77 -1.40 2.04
N ASN A 173 -20.50 -0.64 3.10
CA ASN A 173 -21.49 -0.38 4.15
C ASN A 173 -22.61 0.58 3.72
N LYS A 174 -22.41 1.34 2.62
CA LYS A 174 -23.33 2.38 2.14
C LYS A 174 -23.62 3.45 3.20
N ASN A 175 -22.67 3.71 4.10
CA ASN A 175 -22.73 4.78 5.09
C ASN A 175 -22.69 6.13 4.39
N PRO A 176 -23.43 7.17 4.86
CA PRO A 176 -23.27 8.52 4.35
C PRO A 176 -21.82 8.99 4.49
N LEU A 177 -21.27 9.55 3.41
CA LEU A 177 -19.91 10.07 3.39
C LEU A 177 -19.96 11.51 2.88
N ILE A 178 -19.61 12.45 3.75
CA ILE A 178 -19.68 13.88 3.45
C ILE A 178 -18.29 14.47 3.59
N LEU A 179 -17.84 15.16 2.54
CA LEU A 179 -16.62 15.96 2.57
C LEU A 179 -17.00 17.45 2.45
N PHE A 180 -16.47 18.25 3.37
CA PHE A 180 -16.51 19.69 3.31
C PHE A 180 -15.20 20.22 2.73
N THR A 181 -15.25 21.20 1.86
CA THR A 181 -14.05 21.86 1.31
C THR A 181 -14.17 23.37 1.45
N ALA A 182 -13.14 24.01 1.97
CA ALA A 182 -12.99 25.45 1.98
C ALA A 182 -12.02 25.86 0.87
N LEU A 183 -12.39 26.85 0.07
CA LEU A 183 -11.51 27.49 -0.91
C LEU A 183 -11.42 28.98 -0.57
N GLN A 184 -10.21 29.47 -0.32
CA GLN A 184 -9.96 30.89 -0.10
C GLN A 184 -8.99 31.41 -1.14
N MET A 185 -9.34 32.49 -1.84
CA MET A 185 -8.53 33.07 -2.92
C MET A 185 -8.01 34.45 -2.56
N ASN A 186 -6.87 34.84 -3.12
CA ASN A 186 -6.34 36.22 -2.98
C ASN A 186 -6.96 37.25 -3.95
N THR A 187 -7.93 36.83 -4.77
CA THR A 187 -8.70 37.66 -5.72
C THR A 187 -10.20 37.54 -5.46
N ASP A 188 -10.95 38.59 -5.78
CA ASP A 188 -12.41 38.60 -5.60
C ASP A 188 -13.10 37.59 -6.55
N ILE A 189 -14.13 36.93 -6.02
CA ILE A 189 -15.07 36.06 -6.73
C ILE A 189 -16.18 36.96 -7.29
N LEU A 190 -16.34 36.95 -8.62
CA LEU A 190 -17.30 37.80 -9.33
C LEU A 190 -18.66 37.14 -9.46
N ALA A 191 -18.69 35.84 -9.75
CA ALA A 191 -19.90 35.08 -9.96
C ALA A 191 -19.67 33.59 -9.69
N ILE A 192 -20.76 32.91 -9.31
CA ILE A 192 -20.84 31.46 -9.15
C ILE A 192 -22.07 31.02 -9.92
N THR A 193 -21.89 30.13 -10.89
CA THR A 193 -22.98 29.62 -11.72
C THR A 193 -22.90 28.12 -11.86
N GLN A 194 -24.04 27.46 -11.98
CA GLN A 194 -24.09 26.03 -12.27
C GLN A 194 -24.28 25.80 -13.77
N GLU A 195 -23.49 24.91 -14.36
CA GLU A 195 -23.49 24.57 -15.78
C GLU A 195 -23.43 23.05 -15.92
N GLU A 196 -24.49 22.43 -16.45
CA GLU A 196 -24.59 20.97 -16.65
C GLU A 196 -24.28 20.10 -15.41
N GLY A 197 -24.56 20.63 -14.21
CA GLY A 197 -24.29 19.93 -12.94
C GLY A 197 -22.97 20.35 -12.28
N ASP A 198 -22.05 20.96 -13.03
CA ASP A 198 -20.79 21.48 -12.51
C ASP A 198 -20.92 22.93 -12.04
N TRP A 199 -19.97 23.39 -11.25
CA TRP A 199 -19.91 24.77 -10.77
C TRP A 199 -18.81 25.55 -11.47
N ARG A 200 -19.13 26.74 -11.98
CA ARG A 200 -18.20 27.71 -12.55
C ARG A 200 -18.03 28.88 -11.59
N ILE A 201 -16.78 29.20 -11.24
CA ILE A 201 -16.39 30.32 -10.40
C ILE A 201 -15.63 31.34 -11.24
N ASP A 202 -16.18 32.52 -11.46
CA ASP A 202 -15.51 33.60 -12.19
C ASP A 202 -14.69 34.48 -11.24
N LEU A 203 -13.42 34.71 -11.55
CA LEU A 203 -12.49 35.46 -10.72
C LEU A 203 -12.18 36.84 -11.32
N ALA A 204 -11.85 37.81 -10.45
CA ALA A 204 -11.54 39.17 -10.87
C ALA A 204 -10.16 39.37 -11.53
N SER A 205 -9.27 38.38 -11.40
CA SER A 205 -7.85 38.47 -11.76
C SER A 205 -7.45 37.41 -12.78
N SER A 206 -6.35 37.67 -13.47
CA SER A 206 -5.64 36.70 -14.33
C SER A 206 -4.65 35.82 -13.57
N GLN A 207 -4.46 36.11 -12.28
CA GLN A 207 -3.63 35.37 -11.34
C GLN A 207 -4.40 35.14 -10.05
N ALA A 208 -4.27 33.95 -9.47
CA ALA A 208 -4.87 33.62 -8.19
C ALA A 208 -3.93 32.72 -7.38
N GLU A 209 -3.77 33.01 -6.10
CA GLU A 209 -3.31 32.05 -5.10
C GLU A 209 -4.53 31.59 -4.31
N ILE A 210 -4.70 30.27 -4.18
CA ILE A 210 -5.87 29.61 -3.60
C ILE A 210 -5.38 28.68 -2.49
N GLN A 211 -5.87 28.91 -1.28
CA GLN A 211 -5.77 27.98 -0.16
C GLN A 211 -6.98 27.04 -0.21
N LEU A 212 -6.72 25.73 -0.18
CA LEU A 212 -7.71 24.66 -0.14
C LEU A 212 -7.54 23.89 1.16
N GLY A 213 -8.61 23.68 1.91
CA GLY A 213 -8.66 22.81 3.10
C GLY A 213 -9.90 21.93 3.05
N THR A 214 -9.79 20.66 3.42
CA THR A 214 -10.93 19.73 3.46
C THR A 214 -11.18 19.20 4.86
N SER A 215 -12.39 18.70 5.11
CA SER A 215 -12.78 18.09 6.38
C SER A 215 -13.91 17.09 6.20
N PHE A 216 -13.82 15.95 6.87
CA PHE A 216 -14.92 15.00 7.05
C PHE A 216 -15.76 15.32 8.30
N ILE A 217 -15.35 16.32 9.09
CA ILE A 217 -16.02 16.73 10.33
C ILE A 217 -17.09 17.79 10.08
N SER A 218 -16.70 18.96 9.55
CA SER A 218 -17.62 20.10 9.42
C SER A 218 -17.09 21.20 8.49
N PRO A 219 -17.96 22.12 8.01
CA PRO A 219 -17.53 23.29 7.24
C PRO A 219 -16.54 24.19 8.01
N SER A 220 -16.74 24.36 9.33
CA SER A 220 -15.83 25.16 10.17
C SER A 220 -14.47 24.50 10.31
N GLN A 221 -14.42 23.17 10.43
CA GLN A 221 -13.15 22.45 10.49
C GLN A 221 -12.40 22.52 9.15
N ALA A 222 -13.10 22.49 8.00
CA ALA A 222 -12.47 22.71 6.70
C ALA A 222 -11.78 24.09 6.58
N LEU A 223 -12.35 25.13 7.22
CA LEU A 223 -11.73 26.45 7.32
C LEU A 223 -10.49 26.45 8.24
N VAL A 224 -10.55 25.75 9.37
CA VAL A 224 -9.39 25.56 10.27
C VAL A 224 -8.25 24.84 9.54
N ASN A 225 -8.58 23.89 8.68
CA ASN A 225 -7.63 23.09 7.91
C ASN A 225 -7.01 23.82 6.71
N LEU A 226 -7.39 25.08 6.43
CA LEU A 226 -6.76 25.88 5.38
C LEU A 226 -5.26 26.08 5.69
N PRO A 227 -4.38 25.99 4.69
CA PRO A 227 -2.99 26.44 4.83
C PRO A 227 -2.95 27.90 5.29
N GLN A 228 -2.21 28.17 6.36
CA GLN A 228 -2.07 29.51 6.94
C GLN A 228 -0.90 30.31 6.35
N GLU A 229 -0.01 29.63 5.63
CA GLU A 229 1.22 30.19 5.03
C GLU A 229 1.06 30.34 3.50
N ASP A 230 1.96 31.08 2.87
CA ASP A 230 2.00 31.23 1.42
C ASP A 230 2.44 29.95 0.69
N PHE A 231 2.30 29.94 -0.64
CA PHE A 231 2.68 28.80 -1.48
C PHE A 231 4.12 28.32 -1.26
N ASP A 232 5.09 29.24 -1.20
CA ASP A 232 6.50 28.86 -1.16
C ASP A 232 6.84 28.24 0.21
N SER A 233 6.29 28.79 1.29
CA SER A 233 6.40 28.23 2.64
C SER A 233 5.70 26.87 2.77
N CYS A 234 4.50 26.71 2.19
CA CYS A 234 3.82 25.40 2.15
C CYS A 234 4.67 24.35 1.41
N LYS A 235 5.34 24.75 0.33
CA LYS A 235 6.22 23.87 -0.44
C LYS A 235 7.47 23.46 0.33
N GLU A 236 8.11 24.41 1.01
CA GLU A 236 9.27 24.13 1.86
C GLU A 236 8.90 23.19 3.03
N ASN A 237 7.74 23.40 3.64
CA ASN A 237 7.23 22.51 4.70
C ASN A 237 6.98 21.10 4.18
N ALA A 238 6.27 20.95 3.06
CA ALA A 238 6.03 19.65 2.44
C ALA A 238 7.33 18.95 2.03
N GLN A 239 8.33 19.71 1.56
CA GLN A 239 9.67 19.17 1.29
C GLN A 239 10.33 18.66 2.57
N ALA A 240 10.30 19.42 3.66
CA ALA A 240 10.88 19.03 4.94
C ALA A 240 10.21 17.76 5.52
N ASP A 241 8.87 17.65 5.39
CA ASP A 241 8.11 16.46 5.81
C ASP A 241 8.58 15.20 5.07
N TRP A 242 8.77 15.29 3.75
CA TRP A 242 9.32 14.20 2.95
C TRP A 242 10.77 13.88 3.32
N GLU A 243 11.63 14.89 3.38
CA GLU A 243 13.06 14.70 3.69
C GLU A 243 13.27 14.05 5.05
N ASN A 244 12.45 14.37 6.06
CA ASN A 244 12.49 13.72 7.38
C ASN A 244 12.30 12.19 7.32
N LEU A 245 11.50 11.69 6.37
CA LEU A 245 11.25 10.26 6.20
C LEU A 245 12.20 9.61 5.18
N LEU A 246 12.48 10.28 4.06
CA LEU A 246 13.40 9.76 3.05
C LEU A 246 14.83 9.62 3.62
N HIS A 247 15.27 10.57 4.45
CA HIS A 247 16.57 10.52 5.12
C HIS A 247 16.64 9.50 6.28
N ARG A 248 15.66 8.60 6.43
CA ARG A 248 15.83 7.36 7.22
C ARG A 248 16.68 6.33 6.48
N PHE A 249 16.93 6.56 5.19
CA PHE A 249 17.82 5.78 4.35
C PHE A 249 18.87 6.72 3.75
N ASP A 250 20.12 6.29 3.74
CA ASP A 250 21.21 7.10 3.18
C ASP A 250 22.16 6.22 2.35
N VAL A 251 22.08 6.38 1.04
CA VAL A 251 22.94 5.67 0.07
C VAL A 251 24.26 6.42 -0.03
N ILE A 252 25.29 5.90 0.63
CA ILE A 252 26.64 6.49 0.66
C ILE A 252 27.39 6.17 -0.62
N GLU A 253 27.35 4.91 -1.06
CA GLU A 253 27.99 4.44 -2.29
C GLU A 253 27.06 3.49 -3.04
N THR A 254 26.72 3.83 -4.29
CA THR A 254 25.82 3.01 -5.11
C THR A 254 26.49 1.78 -5.70
N GLY A 255 27.81 1.82 -5.92
CA GLY A 255 28.50 0.83 -6.77
C GLY A 255 28.00 0.88 -8.22
N GLU A 256 27.82 -0.30 -8.82
CA GLU A 256 27.24 -0.46 -10.17
C GLU A 256 25.73 -0.19 -10.24
N ALA A 257 25.03 -0.09 -9.10
CA ALA A 257 23.57 -0.03 -9.06
C ALA A 257 23.00 1.35 -9.43
N ASP A 258 21.84 1.35 -10.08
CA ASP A 258 21.01 2.54 -10.25
C ASP A 258 20.09 2.71 -9.03
N ARG A 259 20.17 3.88 -8.37
CA ARG A 259 19.36 4.22 -7.19
C ARG A 259 17.95 4.70 -7.50
N THR A 260 17.66 5.06 -8.76
CA THR A 260 16.42 5.74 -9.16
C THR A 260 15.15 4.99 -8.73
N PHE A 261 15.13 3.68 -8.89
CA PHE A 261 13.97 2.87 -8.48
C PHE A 261 13.83 2.78 -6.96
N PHE A 262 14.95 2.62 -6.25
CA PHE A 262 14.96 2.60 -4.78
C PHE A 262 14.40 3.91 -4.21
N ASP A 263 14.86 5.06 -4.73
CA ASP A 263 14.41 6.38 -4.31
C ASP A 263 12.89 6.56 -4.57
N HIS A 264 12.37 6.07 -5.70
CA HIS A 264 10.93 6.07 -5.97
C HIS A 264 10.15 5.19 -5.00
N CYS A 265 10.65 4.00 -4.66
CA CYS A 265 10.02 3.12 -3.67
C CYS A 265 9.97 3.77 -2.28
N LEU A 266 10.96 4.59 -1.89
CA LEU A 266 10.90 5.34 -0.63
C LEU A 266 9.73 6.34 -0.62
N TYR A 267 9.44 6.98 -1.76
CA TYR A 267 8.26 7.83 -1.89
C TYR A 267 6.97 7.02 -1.72
N ARG A 268 6.84 5.87 -2.41
CA ARG A 268 5.65 5.01 -2.30
C ARG A 268 5.44 4.46 -0.89
N LEU A 269 6.53 4.13 -0.20
CA LEU A 269 6.52 3.60 1.17
C LEU A 269 5.76 4.51 2.14
N PHE A 270 5.83 5.84 1.99
CA PHE A 270 5.25 6.77 2.96
C PHE A 270 3.93 7.40 2.48
N LEU A 271 3.24 6.78 1.53
CA LEU A 271 1.91 7.26 1.08
C LEU A 271 0.75 6.67 1.89
N PHE A 272 0.86 5.41 2.32
CA PHE A 272 -0.25 4.66 2.92
C PHE A 272 0.14 4.03 4.26
N PRO A 273 -0.79 3.92 5.23
CA PRO A 273 -2.19 4.37 5.17
C PRO A 273 -2.34 5.90 5.17
N GLN A 274 -3.46 6.42 4.69
CA GLN A 274 -3.73 7.86 4.70
C GLN A 274 -4.37 8.30 6.02
N THR A 275 -4.01 9.51 6.47
CA THR A 275 -4.66 10.18 7.61
C THR A 275 -6.16 10.27 7.35
N PHE A 276 -6.98 9.87 8.33
CA PHE A 276 -8.44 10.01 8.30
C PHE A 276 -8.98 10.54 9.64
N TYR A 277 -8.16 11.38 10.29
CA TYR A 277 -8.48 12.14 11.49
C TYR A 277 -8.00 13.58 11.30
N GLU A 278 -8.59 14.49 12.05
CA GLU A 278 -8.32 15.93 12.00
C GLU A 278 -7.95 16.44 13.40
N VAL A 279 -7.48 17.69 13.48
CA VAL A 279 -7.11 18.33 14.75
C VAL A 279 -8.06 19.48 15.01
N ASP A 280 -8.76 19.44 16.14
CA ASP A 280 -9.69 20.51 16.52
C ASP A 280 -8.96 21.78 16.99
N GLU A 281 -9.71 22.86 17.22
CA GLU A 281 -9.15 24.15 17.68
C GLU A 281 -8.40 24.06 19.03
N SER A 282 -8.65 23.02 19.83
CA SER A 282 -7.96 22.78 21.10
C SER A 282 -6.67 21.96 20.96
N GLY A 283 -6.38 21.47 19.75
CA GLY A 283 -5.24 20.62 19.45
C GLY A 283 -5.50 19.13 19.69
N GLN A 284 -6.76 18.71 19.87
CA GLN A 284 -7.11 17.29 20.05
C GLN A 284 -7.37 16.62 18.71
N THR A 285 -6.90 15.39 18.56
CA THR A 285 -7.20 14.55 17.40
C THR A 285 -8.64 14.03 17.48
N ILE A 286 -9.39 14.18 16.40
CA ILE A 286 -10.78 13.76 16.25
C ILE A 286 -11.01 13.10 14.90
N HIS A 287 -11.98 12.19 14.79
CA HIS A 287 -12.37 11.57 13.52
C HIS A 287 -13.89 11.40 13.42
N MET A 288 -14.38 11.16 12.21
CA MET A 288 -15.78 10.84 11.94
C MET A 288 -15.99 9.32 12.03
N ASP A 289 -16.81 8.87 12.98
CA ASP A 289 -17.33 7.50 12.96
C ASP A 289 -18.47 7.43 11.94
N LEU A 290 -18.18 6.82 10.78
CA LEU A 290 -19.12 6.71 9.67
C LEU A 290 -20.30 5.78 9.96
N THR A 291 -20.22 4.91 10.98
CA THR A 291 -21.34 4.03 11.36
C THR A 291 -22.44 4.80 12.08
N THR A 292 -22.07 5.82 12.87
CA THR A 292 -23.01 6.64 13.64
C THR A 292 -23.20 8.05 13.05
N GLY A 293 -22.30 8.50 12.18
CA GLY A 293 -22.26 9.86 11.67
C GLY A 293 -21.90 10.88 12.77
N THR A 294 -21.10 10.48 13.76
CA THR A 294 -20.72 11.33 14.90
C THR A 294 -19.21 11.45 15.05
N VAL A 295 -18.76 12.59 15.57
CA VAL A 295 -17.35 12.85 15.83
C VAL A 295 -16.89 12.11 17.09
N LYS A 296 -15.75 11.43 17.00
CA LYS A 296 -15.09 10.71 18.09
C LYS A 296 -13.68 11.27 18.33
N PRO A 297 -13.15 11.18 19.55
CA PRO A 297 -11.75 11.51 19.81
C PRO A 297 -10.81 10.41 19.27
N GLY A 298 -9.56 10.78 19.01
CA GLY A 298 -8.49 9.85 18.63
C GLY A 298 -8.16 9.87 17.14
N VAL A 299 -7.04 9.23 16.80
CA VAL A 299 -6.57 9.07 15.43
C VAL A 299 -7.34 7.99 14.67
N LEU A 300 -7.39 8.07 13.35
CA LEU A 300 -8.02 7.10 12.46
C LEU A 300 -7.33 7.17 11.09
N PHE A 301 -7.20 6.05 10.40
CA PHE A 301 -6.54 5.97 9.10
C PHE A 301 -7.41 5.24 8.09
N SER A 302 -7.17 5.51 6.80
CA SER A 302 -7.86 4.87 5.68
C SER A 302 -6.86 4.36 4.65
N ASN A 303 -7.36 3.74 3.58
CA ASN A 303 -6.61 3.36 2.39
C ASN A 303 -5.48 2.36 2.66
N ASN A 304 -5.88 1.21 3.21
CA ASN A 304 -4.97 0.10 3.43
C ASN A 304 -5.68 -1.26 3.36
N GLY A 305 -5.14 -2.16 2.55
CA GLY A 305 -5.39 -3.59 2.63
C GLY A 305 -4.33 -4.27 3.48
N PHE A 306 -4.71 -4.82 4.64
CA PHE A 306 -3.72 -5.42 5.53
C PHE A 306 -3.15 -6.71 4.99
N TRP A 307 -3.89 -7.42 4.13
CA TRP A 307 -3.37 -8.59 3.41
C TRP A 307 -2.14 -8.24 2.57
N ASP A 308 -2.07 -7.01 2.05
CA ASP A 308 -0.94 -6.51 1.26
C ASP A 308 0.21 -6.05 2.14
N THR A 309 -0.08 -5.30 3.20
CA THR A 309 0.94 -4.49 3.90
C THR A 309 1.54 -5.16 5.14
N PHE A 310 0.90 -6.19 5.72
CA PHE A 310 1.43 -6.88 6.91
C PHE A 310 2.78 -7.56 6.62
N ARG A 311 2.96 -8.04 5.39
CA ARG A 311 4.08 -8.89 4.97
C ARG A 311 5.38 -8.12 4.68
N THR A 312 5.30 -6.82 4.39
CA THR A 312 6.46 -6.03 3.95
C THR A 312 6.49 -4.62 4.56
N THR A 313 5.43 -3.85 4.36
CA THR A 313 5.36 -2.42 4.70
C THR A 313 5.43 -2.16 6.21
N PHE A 314 4.52 -2.75 6.98
CA PHE A 314 4.48 -2.54 8.44
C PHE A 314 5.73 -3.03 9.16
N PRO A 315 6.30 -4.21 8.82
CA PRO A 315 7.59 -4.62 9.35
C PRO A 315 8.72 -3.62 9.10
N LEU A 316 8.68 -2.88 7.98
CA LEU A 316 9.68 -1.86 7.64
C LEU A 316 9.44 -0.58 8.44
N PHE A 317 8.18 -0.14 8.55
CA PHE A 317 7.79 0.96 9.42
C PHE A 317 8.25 0.76 10.87
N ALA A 318 8.16 -0.48 11.39
CA ALA A 318 8.63 -0.81 12.73
C ALA A 318 10.13 -0.52 12.95
N LEU A 319 10.96 -0.49 11.89
CA LEU A 319 12.38 -0.13 11.99
C LEU A 319 12.60 1.38 11.91
N VAL A 320 11.93 2.07 10.98
CA VAL A 320 12.32 3.43 10.56
C VAL A 320 11.42 4.55 11.07
N ILE A 321 10.15 4.25 11.39
CA ILE A 321 9.14 5.22 11.86
C ILE A 321 8.26 4.64 13.00
N PRO A 322 8.84 4.16 14.11
CA PRO A 322 8.12 3.50 15.19
C PRO A 322 7.01 4.36 15.83
N GLU A 323 7.17 5.69 15.83
CA GLU A 323 6.16 6.63 16.30
C GLU A 323 4.91 6.62 15.41
N HIS A 324 5.08 6.61 14.08
CA HIS A 324 3.98 6.50 13.13
C HIS A 324 3.34 5.11 13.21
N TYR A 325 4.16 4.05 13.32
CA TYR A 325 3.68 2.69 13.51
C TYR A 325 2.71 2.58 14.69
N ARG A 326 3.10 3.14 15.84
CA ARG A 326 2.27 3.14 17.05
C ARG A 326 0.96 3.93 16.85
N LEU A 327 0.99 5.05 16.14
CA LEU A 327 -0.22 5.80 15.80
C LEU A 327 -1.15 5.02 14.86
N PHE A 328 -0.61 4.35 13.83
CA PHE A 328 -1.40 3.52 12.92
C PHE A 328 -2.14 2.42 13.67
N VAL A 329 -1.43 1.69 14.55
CA VAL A 329 -2.03 0.62 15.36
C VAL A 329 -3.14 1.15 16.29
N GLU A 330 -2.99 2.37 16.83
CA GLU A 330 -4.06 3.03 17.59
C GLU A 330 -5.26 3.38 16.71
N GLY A 331 -5.04 3.90 15.51
CA GLY A 331 -6.13 4.21 14.60
C GLY A 331 -6.92 2.96 14.18
N PHE A 332 -6.25 1.83 13.98
CA PHE A 332 -6.94 0.56 13.70
C PHE A 332 -7.70 0.03 14.93
N LEU A 333 -7.18 0.28 16.13
CA LEU A 333 -7.90 -0.03 17.36
C LEU A 333 -9.13 0.87 17.54
N ASN A 334 -9.05 2.14 17.18
CA ASN A 334 -10.20 3.06 17.16
C ASN A 334 -11.25 2.60 16.13
N SER A 335 -10.84 2.08 14.96
CA SER A 335 -11.77 1.42 14.03
C SER A 335 -12.51 0.24 14.68
N TYR A 336 -11.83 -0.54 15.52
CA TYR A 336 -12.48 -1.58 16.31
C TYR A 336 -13.42 -1.03 17.39
N HIS A 337 -13.11 0.10 18.02
CA HIS A 337 -14.04 0.73 18.98
C HIS A 337 -15.33 1.21 18.31
N ASP A 338 -15.24 1.73 17.09
CA ASP A 338 -16.41 2.22 16.35
C ASP A 338 -17.26 1.08 15.80
N THR A 339 -16.63 0.05 15.23
CA THR A 339 -17.33 -1.01 14.48
C THR A 339 -17.53 -2.30 15.28
N GLY A 340 -16.74 -2.50 16.34
CA GLY A 340 -16.65 -3.74 17.09
C GLY A 340 -15.91 -4.87 16.37
N PHE A 341 -15.13 -4.57 15.31
CA PHE A 341 -14.27 -5.50 14.57
C PHE A 341 -12.96 -4.82 14.14
N LEU A 342 -11.86 -5.57 14.13
CA LEU A 342 -10.65 -5.13 13.47
C LEU A 342 -10.85 -5.11 11.94
N PRO A 343 -10.41 -4.05 11.25
CA PRO A 343 -10.63 -3.91 9.81
C PRO A 343 -9.74 -4.85 8.96
N LYS A 344 -10.16 -5.11 7.72
CA LYS A 344 -9.42 -5.88 6.71
C LYS A 344 -8.92 -4.99 5.57
N TRP A 345 -9.81 -4.14 5.04
CA TRP A 345 -9.52 -3.25 3.91
C TRP A 345 -10.29 -1.94 4.07
N LEU A 346 -9.62 -0.83 4.39
CA LEU A 346 -10.24 0.48 4.68
C LEU A 346 -10.24 1.40 3.45
N ALA A 347 -11.41 1.85 2.95
CA ALA A 347 -11.54 2.93 1.93
C ALA A 347 -12.94 3.59 1.87
N PRO A 348 -13.23 4.58 2.73
CA PRO A 348 -12.51 4.88 3.97
C PRO A 348 -12.90 3.95 5.12
N ASP A 349 -14.07 3.32 5.06
CA ASP A 349 -14.50 2.27 5.99
C ASP A 349 -14.29 0.86 5.40
N GLU A 350 -14.70 -0.18 6.14
CA GLU A 350 -14.49 -1.58 5.74
C GLU A 350 -15.11 -1.90 4.37
N ARG A 351 -14.27 -2.40 3.46
CA ARG A 351 -14.65 -2.79 2.10
C ARG A 351 -15.03 -4.26 1.96
N GLY A 352 -14.72 -5.11 2.94
CA GLY A 352 -15.10 -6.53 2.94
C GLY A 352 -14.36 -7.35 1.88
N MET A 353 -13.27 -6.83 1.33
CA MET A 353 -12.46 -7.47 0.29
C MET A 353 -11.30 -8.25 0.92
N MET A 354 -10.75 -9.18 0.15
CA MET A 354 -9.61 -10.05 0.50
C MET A 354 -9.86 -11.08 1.61
N PRO A 355 -9.15 -12.22 1.56
CA PRO A 355 -9.23 -13.27 2.57
C PRO A 355 -8.59 -12.88 3.91
N GLY A 356 -9.11 -13.41 5.01
CA GLY A 356 -8.49 -13.33 6.33
C GLY A 356 -8.57 -11.97 7.04
N THR A 357 -8.13 -11.93 8.31
CA THR A 357 -7.95 -10.69 9.09
C THR A 357 -6.45 -10.48 9.31
N LEU A 358 -5.75 -9.99 8.29
CA LEU A 358 -4.28 -9.96 8.28
C LEU A 358 -3.66 -8.80 9.07
N LEU A 359 -4.50 -7.89 9.60
CA LEU A 359 -4.10 -6.95 10.65
C LEU A 359 -3.55 -7.69 11.87
N ASP A 360 -4.00 -8.93 12.14
CA ASP A 360 -3.46 -9.79 13.18
C ASP A 360 -1.93 -9.99 13.04
N GLY A 361 -1.42 -10.05 11.79
CA GLY A 361 0.01 -10.14 11.51
C GLY A 361 0.80 -8.91 11.96
N ILE A 362 0.23 -7.71 11.78
CA ILE A 362 0.82 -6.45 12.26
C ILE A 362 0.76 -6.39 13.79
N ILE A 363 -0.32 -6.85 14.40
CA ILE A 363 -0.46 -6.89 15.87
C ILE A 363 0.56 -7.86 16.48
N ALA A 364 0.71 -9.06 15.91
CA ALA A 364 1.71 -10.03 16.36
C ALA A 364 3.15 -9.55 16.13
N ASP A 365 3.41 -8.88 15.00
CA ASP A 365 4.72 -8.28 14.71
C ASP A 365 5.05 -7.13 15.68
N SER A 366 4.06 -6.30 16.01
CA SER A 366 4.14 -5.28 17.05
C SER A 366 4.50 -5.90 18.41
N ALA A 367 3.82 -6.99 18.77
CA ALA A 367 4.06 -7.69 20.03
C ALA A 367 5.45 -8.31 20.08
N CYS A 368 5.94 -8.95 19.01
CA CYS A 368 7.25 -9.61 19.06
C CYS A 368 8.44 -8.62 18.99
N LYS A 369 8.19 -7.37 18.57
CA LYS A 369 9.19 -6.28 18.47
C LYS A 369 9.02 -5.19 19.52
N ASP A 370 8.04 -5.31 20.42
CA ASP A 370 7.71 -4.32 21.46
C ASP A 370 7.43 -2.92 20.88
N MET A 371 6.53 -2.82 19.90
CA MET A 371 6.23 -1.55 19.20
C MET A 371 5.11 -0.74 19.84
N ALA A 372 4.10 -1.40 20.42
CA ALA A 372 2.95 -0.75 21.05
C ALA A 372 2.58 -1.42 22.39
N PRO A 373 3.50 -1.48 23.37
CA PRO A 373 3.31 -2.24 24.62
C PRO A 373 2.11 -1.78 25.45
N ASP A 374 1.72 -0.52 25.32
CA ASP A 374 0.57 0.08 25.99
C ASP A 374 -0.78 -0.37 25.42
N LEU A 375 -0.81 -0.83 24.16
CA LEU A 375 -2.02 -1.30 23.47
C LEU A 375 -2.19 -2.83 23.48
N GLU A 376 -1.15 -3.61 23.80
CA GLU A 376 -1.11 -5.07 23.59
C GLU A 376 -2.31 -5.82 24.17
N LYS A 377 -2.75 -5.46 25.38
CA LYS A 377 -3.89 -6.12 26.05
C LYS A 377 -5.20 -5.92 25.29
N GLU A 378 -5.41 -4.70 24.81
CA GLU A 378 -6.63 -4.32 24.11
C GLU A 378 -6.64 -4.87 22.69
N LEU A 379 -5.48 -4.85 22.01
CA LEU A 379 -5.31 -5.48 20.71
C LEU A 379 -5.56 -6.99 20.77
N LEU A 380 -5.07 -7.71 21.79
CA LEU A 380 -5.41 -9.12 21.96
C LEU A 380 -6.92 -9.33 22.13
N GLN A 381 -7.59 -8.48 22.91
CA GLN A 381 -9.04 -8.54 23.05
C GLN A 381 -9.76 -8.32 21.71
N ALA A 382 -9.34 -7.30 20.96
CA ALA A 382 -9.89 -6.99 19.64
C ALA A 382 -9.70 -8.13 18.63
N MET A 383 -8.53 -8.78 18.61
CA MET A 383 -8.29 -9.96 17.77
C MET A 383 -9.19 -11.13 18.16
N LEU A 384 -9.32 -11.42 19.46
CA LEU A 384 -10.18 -12.50 19.96
C LEU A 384 -11.65 -12.28 19.60
N GLU A 385 -12.14 -11.06 19.79
CA GLU A 385 -13.51 -10.71 19.42
C GLU A 385 -13.71 -10.78 17.91
N THR A 386 -12.81 -10.21 17.11
CA THR A 386 -12.92 -10.24 15.65
C THR A 386 -12.88 -11.67 15.10
N ALA A 387 -12.08 -12.54 15.69
CA ALA A 387 -11.96 -13.95 15.29
C ALA A 387 -13.15 -14.83 15.71
N SER A 388 -13.95 -14.41 16.72
CA SER A 388 -15.00 -15.26 17.31
C SER A 388 -16.42 -14.71 17.19
N LYS A 389 -16.56 -13.41 16.94
CA LYS A 389 -17.85 -12.72 16.83
C LYS A 389 -18.42 -12.89 15.42
N SER A 390 -19.70 -13.26 15.34
CA SER A 390 -20.43 -13.25 14.08
C SER A 390 -20.89 -11.82 13.75
N ASP A 391 -20.71 -11.40 12.50
CA ASP A 391 -21.32 -10.19 11.98
C ASP A 391 -22.68 -10.50 11.35
N SER A 392 -23.75 -9.87 11.84
CA SER A 392 -25.09 -10.01 11.26
C SER A 392 -25.22 -9.41 9.86
N LEU A 393 -24.35 -8.46 9.50
CA LEU A 393 -24.29 -7.86 8.17
C LEU A 393 -23.43 -8.68 7.21
N GLY A 394 -22.62 -9.61 7.74
CA GLY A 394 -21.76 -10.48 6.94
C GLY A 394 -20.61 -9.75 6.23
N ILE A 395 -20.16 -8.61 6.76
CA ILE A 395 -19.08 -7.77 6.17
C ILE A 395 -17.76 -8.04 6.91
N ASN A 396 -17.83 -8.09 8.23
CA ASN A 396 -16.69 -8.15 9.14
C ASN A 396 -16.43 -9.54 9.71
N GLY A 397 -15.27 -9.70 10.35
CA GLY A 397 -14.88 -10.92 11.05
C GLY A 397 -14.60 -12.10 10.11
N ARG A 398 -14.52 -13.29 10.69
CA ARG A 398 -14.27 -14.53 9.95
C ARG A 398 -15.55 -15.09 9.33
N HIS A 399 -15.64 -15.07 8.00
CA HIS A 399 -16.65 -15.84 7.28
C HIS A 399 -16.41 -17.34 7.45
N GLY A 400 -17.49 -18.11 7.60
CA GLY A 400 -17.41 -19.57 7.76
C GLY A 400 -16.84 -20.03 9.12
N LEU A 401 -16.82 -19.16 10.14
CA LEU A 401 -16.23 -19.46 11.45
C LEU A 401 -16.71 -20.78 12.05
N ALA A 402 -18.02 -21.06 12.03
CA ALA A 402 -18.58 -22.29 12.59
C ALA A 402 -18.01 -23.54 11.89
N GLN A 403 -17.91 -23.50 10.57
CA GLN A 403 -17.33 -24.59 9.78
C GLN A 403 -15.83 -24.72 10.04
N TYR A 404 -15.10 -23.61 10.12
CA TYR A 404 -13.67 -23.61 10.45
C TYR A 404 -13.39 -24.21 11.83
N GLN A 405 -14.21 -23.88 12.84
CA GLN A 405 -14.11 -24.44 14.19
C GLN A 405 -14.46 -25.93 14.25
N GLU A 406 -15.44 -26.38 13.46
CA GLU A 406 -15.88 -27.78 13.42
C GLU A 406 -14.91 -28.67 12.64
N LEU A 407 -14.47 -28.23 11.45
CA LEU A 407 -13.72 -29.05 10.51
C LEU A 407 -12.20 -28.80 10.55
N GLY A 408 -11.76 -27.66 11.09
CA GLY A 408 -10.38 -27.19 11.00
C GLY A 408 -10.02 -26.58 9.63
N TYR A 409 -10.99 -26.39 8.73
CA TYR A 409 -10.81 -25.74 7.43
C TYR A 409 -12.15 -25.18 6.92
N LEU A 410 -12.09 -24.21 6.01
CA LEU A 410 -13.25 -23.84 5.20
C LEU A 410 -13.38 -24.81 4.02
N SER A 411 -14.58 -25.33 3.82
CA SER A 411 -14.88 -26.24 2.73
C SER A 411 -15.11 -25.49 1.42
N THR A 412 -15.34 -26.24 0.34
CA THR A 412 -15.77 -25.70 -0.96
C THR A 412 -17.11 -24.95 -0.94
N ASP A 413 -17.81 -24.90 0.20
CA ASP A 413 -19.00 -24.04 0.39
C ASP A 413 -18.61 -22.56 0.41
N HIS A 414 -17.34 -22.25 0.66
CA HIS A 414 -16.77 -20.91 0.64
C HIS A 414 -15.86 -20.72 -0.58
N HIS A 415 -15.98 -19.57 -1.25
CA HIS A 415 -15.04 -19.14 -2.28
C HIS A 415 -13.64 -18.98 -1.68
N GLU A 416 -12.60 -19.29 -2.46
CA GLU A 416 -11.18 -19.16 -2.08
C GLU A 416 -10.83 -19.88 -0.77
N SER A 417 -11.54 -20.98 -0.49
CA SER A 417 -11.47 -21.74 0.76
C SER A 417 -10.06 -22.14 1.18
N VAL A 418 -9.16 -22.43 0.24
CA VAL A 418 -7.77 -22.76 0.57
C VAL A 418 -7.04 -21.51 1.08
N SER A 419 -7.04 -20.41 0.31
CA SER A 419 -6.41 -19.15 0.72
C SER A 419 -6.94 -18.68 2.08
N HIS A 420 -8.26 -18.66 2.26
CA HIS A 420 -8.89 -18.26 3.52
C HIS A 420 -8.48 -19.15 4.70
N THR A 421 -8.40 -20.48 4.48
CA THR A 421 -8.00 -21.42 5.54
C THR A 421 -6.54 -21.22 5.96
N LEU A 422 -5.65 -20.97 4.99
CA LEU A 422 -4.24 -20.69 5.24
C LEU A 422 -4.07 -19.36 5.99
N ASP A 423 -4.80 -18.32 5.57
CA ASP A 423 -4.79 -17.02 6.24
C ASP A 423 -5.34 -17.09 7.67
N TYR A 424 -6.43 -17.86 7.90
CA TYR A 424 -6.93 -18.09 9.25
C TYR A 424 -5.95 -18.86 10.12
N ALA A 425 -5.24 -19.84 9.57
CA ALA A 425 -4.22 -20.57 10.31
C ALA A 425 -3.05 -19.65 10.71
N TYR A 426 -2.68 -18.70 9.86
CA TYR A 426 -1.70 -17.65 10.18
C TYR A 426 -2.24 -16.67 11.24
N SER A 427 -3.47 -16.18 11.11
CA SER A 427 -4.13 -15.33 12.12
C SER A 427 -4.22 -16.04 13.47
N ASP A 428 -4.50 -17.35 13.49
CA ASP A 428 -4.53 -18.13 14.72
C ASP A 428 -3.16 -18.20 15.39
N PHE A 429 -2.08 -18.34 14.62
CA PHE A 429 -0.73 -18.19 15.17
C PHE A 429 -0.54 -16.80 15.81
N CYS A 430 -1.02 -15.74 15.14
CA CYS A 430 -0.82 -14.36 15.60
C CYS A 430 -1.49 -14.13 16.96
N ILE A 431 -2.72 -14.60 17.10
CA ILE A 431 -3.46 -14.61 18.38
C ILE A 431 -2.70 -15.43 19.42
N ALA A 432 -2.22 -16.63 19.07
CA ALA A 432 -1.50 -17.50 19.99
C ALA A 432 -0.25 -16.84 20.55
N SER A 433 0.52 -16.15 19.71
CA SER A 433 1.76 -15.47 20.10
C SER A 433 1.51 -14.28 21.02
N CYS A 434 0.49 -13.48 20.73
CA CYS A 434 0.11 -12.36 21.59
C CYS A 434 -0.44 -12.87 22.94
N ALA A 435 -1.25 -13.94 22.92
CA ALA A 435 -1.75 -14.58 24.13
C ALA A 435 -0.60 -15.16 24.98
N GLU A 436 0.40 -15.79 24.37
CA GLU A 436 1.57 -16.31 25.07
C GLU A 436 2.36 -15.20 25.75
N LYS A 437 2.66 -14.10 25.03
CA LYS A 437 3.34 -12.92 25.59
C LYS A 437 2.61 -12.35 26.81
N LEU A 438 1.28 -12.30 26.76
CA LEU A 438 0.43 -11.79 27.84
C LEU A 438 0.11 -12.82 28.94
N GLY A 439 0.72 -14.01 28.91
CA GLY A 439 0.53 -15.06 29.91
C GLY A 439 -0.85 -15.74 29.88
N LYS A 440 -1.59 -15.62 28.77
CA LYS A 440 -2.93 -16.22 28.56
C LYS A 440 -2.80 -17.64 28.00
N ARG A 441 -2.26 -18.54 28.82
CA ARG A 441 -1.84 -19.91 28.43
C ARG A 441 -2.90 -20.73 27.70
N GLU A 442 -4.14 -20.78 28.19
CA GLU A 442 -5.22 -21.56 27.58
C GLU A 442 -5.61 -21.06 26.18
N ILE A 443 -5.63 -19.73 26.00
CA ILE A 443 -5.88 -19.08 24.71
C ILE A 443 -4.72 -19.39 23.76
N ALA A 444 -3.49 -19.23 24.23
CA ALA A 444 -2.30 -19.53 23.44
C ALA A 444 -2.27 -20.98 22.96
N GLU A 445 -2.56 -21.96 23.85
CA GLU A 445 -2.60 -23.38 23.48
C GLU A 445 -3.69 -23.69 22.46
N THR A 446 -4.89 -23.10 22.63
CA THR A 446 -6.03 -23.30 21.71
C THR A 446 -5.70 -22.80 20.31
N TYR A 447 -5.27 -21.54 20.21
CA TYR A 447 -4.98 -20.91 18.92
C TYR A 447 -3.68 -21.43 18.29
N MET A 448 -2.69 -21.86 19.09
CA MET A 448 -1.51 -22.55 18.56
C MET A 448 -1.89 -23.89 17.91
N SER A 449 -2.82 -24.64 18.51
CA SER A 449 -3.36 -25.86 17.89
C SER A 449 -4.11 -25.55 16.60
N ALA A 450 -4.97 -24.52 16.60
CA ALA A 450 -5.71 -24.09 15.41
C ALA A 450 -4.77 -23.56 14.30
N SER A 451 -3.63 -22.96 14.64
CA SER A 451 -2.64 -22.53 13.65
C SER A 451 -2.10 -23.68 12.80
N GLN A 452 -2.24 -24.94 13.23
CA GLN A 452 -1.83 -26.11 12.47
C GLN A 452 -2.86 -26.54 11.41
N ASN A 453 -3.97 -25.81 11.28
CA ASN A 453 -5.08 -26.15 10.40
C ASN A 453 -4.74 -26.17 8.90
N TYR A 454 -3.66 -25.50 8.49
CA TYR A 454 -3.13 -25.62 7.11
C TYR A 454 -2.87 -27.08 6.70
N ARG A 455 -2.59 -27.96 7.66
CA ARG A 455 -2.36 -29.40 7.43
C ARG A 455 -3.59 -30.13 6.91
N HIS A 456 -4.80 -29.65 7.19
CA HIS A 456 -6.03 -30.30 6.73
C HIS A 456 -6.16 -30.30 5.21
N LEU A 457 -5.69 -29.26 4.54
CA LEU A 457 -5.87 -29.09 3.09
C LEU A 457 -4.72 -29.64 2.26
N PHE A 458 -3.65 -30.15 2.88
CA PHE A 458 -2.54 -30.72 2.12
C PHE A 458 -2.86 -32.12 1.62
N ASP A 459 -2.81 -32.29 0.30
CA ASP A 459 -2.91 -33.57 -0.35
C ASP A 459 -1.52 -34.16 -0.62
N ALA A 460 -1.17 -35.22 0.11
CA ALA A 460 0.12 -35.89 -0.03
C ALA A 460 0.29 -36.66 -1.36
N GLU A 461 -0.80 -36.97 -2.08
CA GLU A 461 -0.71 -37.63 -3.39
C GLU A 461 -0.20 -36.66 -4.46
N THR A 462 -0.74 -35.44 -4.50
CA THR A 462 -0.35 -34.42 -5.47
C THR A 462 0.79 -33.52 -4.98
N GLY A 463 0.94 -33.36 -3.67
CA GLY A 463 1.93 -32.46 -3.05
C GLY A 463 1.48 -31.00 -2.93
N TYR A 464 0.18 -30.71 -3.05
CA TYR A 464 -0.38 -29.36 -3.02
C TYR A 464 -1.47 -29.20 -1.96
N MET A 465 -1.70 -27.96 -1.53
CA MET A 465 -2.93 -27.60 -0.83
C MET A 465 -4.10 -27.66 -1.80
N ARG A 466 -5.18 -28.35 -1.42
CA ARG A 466 -6.38 -28.56 -2.25
C ARG A 466 -7.64 -28.36 -1.41
N ALA A 467 -8.66 -27.76 -2.01
CA ALA A 467 -9.95 -27.58 -1.35
C ALA A 467 -10.62 -28.93 -1.05
N ARG A 468 -11.32 -28.98 0.08
CA ARG A 468 -12.13 -30.12 0.52
C ARG A 468 -13.60 -29.75 0.61
N ASP A 469 -14.49 -30.67 0.28
CA ASP A 469 -15.92 -30.50 0.56
C ASP A 469 -16.21 -30.68 2.07
N SER A 470 -17.45 -30.44 2.49
CA SER A 470 -17.88 -30.59 3.88
C SER A 470 -17.84 -32.03 4.40
N GLN A 471 -17.66 -33.03 3.53
CA GLN A 471 -17.46 -34.43 3.88
C GLN A 471 -15.96 -34.80 3.99
N GLY A 472 -15.06 -33.84 3.73
CA GLY A 472 -13.61 -34.03 3.76
C GLY A 472 -13.01 -34.60 2.50
N ASN A 473 -13.75 -34.72 1.40
CA ASN A 473 -13.20 -35.21 0.13
C ASN A 473 -12.51 -34.05 -0.60
N PHE A 474 -11.33 -34.30 -1.16
CA PHE A 474 -10.70 -33.33 -2.06
C PHE A 474 -11.51 -33.17 -3.34
N ARG A 475 -11.57 -31.94 -3.85
CA ARG A 475 -12.18 -31.65 -5.15
C ARG A 475 -11.53 -32.51 -6.25
N THR A 476 -12.33 -33.20 -7.05
CA THR A 476 -11.88 -33.99 -8.21
C THR A 476 -11.40 -33.08 -9.35
N ASP A 477 -10.68 -33.64 -10.33
CA ASP A 477 -10.16 -32.91 -11.50
C ASP A 477 -9.21 -31.75 -11.12
N PHE A 478 -8.08 -32.11 -10.52
CA PHE A 478 -7.07 -31.15 -10.04
C PHE A 478 -6.01 -30.84 -11.10
N SER A 479 -5.79 -29.55 -11.33
CA SER A 479 -4.60 -29.02 -12.01
C SER A 479 -3.89 -28.04 -11.07
N PRO A 480 -2.56 -28.14 -10.88
CA PRO A 480 -1.80 -27.17 -10.10
C PRO A 480 -1.69 -25.81 -10.78
N TYR A 481 -2.04 -25.70 -12.08
CA TYR A 481 -2.02 -24.44 -12.84
C TYR A 481 -3.39 -23.75 -12.86
N SER A 482 -4.42 -24.32 -12.22
CA SER A 482 -5.75 -23.72 -12.08
C SER A 482 -5.72 -22.52 -11.14
N TRP A 483 -6.12 -21.35 -11.63
CA TRP A 483 -6.24 -20.12 -10.84
C TRP A 483 -7.70 -19.85 -10.44
N GLY A 484 -7.89 -19.19 -9.28
CA GLY A 484 -9.21 -18.80 -8.78
C GLY A 484 -9.99 -19.94 -8.15
N ARG A 485 -11.25 -19.67 -7.80
CA ARG A 485 -12.22 -20.58 -7.17
C ARG A 485 -11.82 -21.06 -5.77
N ASP A 486 -10.71 -21.78 -5.67
CA ASP A 486 -10.19 -22.34 -4.42
C ASP A 486 -9.01 -21.50 -3.88
N TYR A 487 -8.36 -20.70 -4.74
CA TYR A 487 -7.17 -19.88 -4.43
C TYR A 487 -7.36 -18.45 -4.92
N ALA A 488 -7.10 -17.46 -4.06
CA ALA A 488 -7.20 -16.03 -4.39
C ALA A 488 -6.00 -15.57 -5.22
N GLU A 489 -6.27 -15.04 -6.43
CA GLU A 489 -5.33 -14.47 -7.41
C GLU A 489 -4.02 -15.26 -7.61
N CYS A 490 -4.08 -16.59 -7.51
CA CYS A 490 -2.96 -17.49 -7.77
C CYS A 490 -3.44 -18.92 -8.05
N SER A 491 -2.50 -19.85 -8.26
CA SER A 491 -2.80 -21.28 -8.31
C SER A 491 -2.34 -22.00 -7.04
N ALA A 492 -2.61 -23.31 -7.00
CA ALA A 492 -2.11 -24.18 -5.94
C ALA A 492 -0.58 -24.11 -5.77
N ILE A 493 0.19 -23.74 -6.80
CA ILE A 493 1.65 -23.68 -6.77
C ILE A 493 2.14 -22.59 -5.81
N GLN A 494 1.53 -21.40 -5.86
CA GLN A 494 1.85 -20.31 -4.95
C GLN A 494 1.15 -20.52 -3.59
N ALA A 495 -0.16 -20.83 -3.62
CA ALA A 495 -0.97 -20.95 -2.40
C ALA A 495 -0.41 -21.99 -1.41
N THR A 496 0.13 -23.11 -1.89
CA THR A 496 0.71 -24.16 -1.04
C THR A 496 1.85 -23.65 -0.15
N LEU A 497 2.55 -22.60 -0.59
CA LEU A 497 3.68 -22.00 0.13
C LEU A 497 3.24 -20.88 1.09
N GLY A 498 1.94 -20.61 1.23
CA GLY A 498 1.33 -19.60 2.12
C GLY A 498 1.34 -19.94 3.62
N VAL A 499 2.28 -20.76 4.10
CA VAL A 499 2.39 -21.15 5.52
C VAL A 499 3.58 -20.43 6.16
N LEU A 500 3.46 -19.11 6.33
CA LEU A 500 4.55 -18.25 6.82
C LEU A 500 4.97 -18.64 8.25
N HIS A 501 4.01 -19.02 9.07
CA HIS A 501 4.21 -19.27 10.50
C HIS A 501 4.90 -20.57 10.85
N ASP A 502 4.83 -21.55 9.96
CA ASP A 502 5.33 -22.90 10.23
C ASP A 502 5.98 -23.51 8.98
N ILE A 503 6.92 -22.78 8.39
CA ILE A 503 7.77 -23.29 7.30
C ILE A 503 8.41 -24.65 7.65
N PRO A 504 8.92 -24.91 8.89
CA PRO A 504 9.40 -26.23 9.28
C PRO A 504 8.33 -27.32 9.18
N GLY A 505 7.10 -27.03 9.63
CA GLY A 505 5.96 -27.95 9.57
C GLY A 505 5.47 -28.20 8.14
N LEU A 506 5.43 -27.16 7.28
CA LEU A 506 5.15 -27.30 5.85
C LEU A 506 6.18 -28.20 5.16
N ARG A 507 7.47 -27.98 5.44
CA ARG A 507 8.55 -28.83 4.91
C ARG A 507 8.40 -30.28 5.33
N GLN A 508 8.02 -30.53 6.59
CA GLN A 508 7.74 -31.89 7.06
C GLN A 508 6.54 -32.50 6.32
N LEU A 509 5.48 -31.71 6.13
CA LEU A 509 4.25 -32.12 5.46
C LEU A 509 4.49 -32.51 3.99
N MET A 510 5.38 -31.79 3.30
CA MET A 510 5.80 -32.10 1.92
C MET A 510 6.68 -33.35 1.78
N GLY A 511 7.04 -34.03 2.87
CA GLY A 511 7.94 -35.20 2.83
C GLY A 511 9.40 -34.89 3.12
N GLY A 512 9.68 -33.74 3.75
CA GLY A 512 11.00 -33.36 4.23
C GLY A 512 11.75 -32.36 3.35
N LYS A 513 13.00 -32.07 3.74
CA LYS A 513 13.81 -30.99 3.16
C LYS A 513 14.08 -31.18 1.66
N GLU A 514 14.30 -32.40 1.21
CA GLU A 514 14.55 -32.71 -0.19
C GLU A 514 13.32 -32.48 -1.07
N ALA A 515 12.16 -33.01 -0.67
CA ALA A 515 10.91 -32.81 -1.40
C ALA A 515 10.51 -31.33 -1.48
N PHE A 516 10.64 -30.60 -0.36
CA PHE A 516 10.43 -29.15 -0.33
C PHE A 516 11.39 -28.41 -1.28
N SER A 517 12.66 -28.82 -1.35
CA SER A 517 13.64 -28.22 -2.27
C SER A 517 13.26 -28.47 -3.73
N HIS A 518 12.84 -29.70 -4.06
CA HIS A 518 12.37 -30.03 -5.40
C HIS A 518 11.09 -29.27 -5.78
N TYR A 519 10.19 -29.03 -4.83
CA TYR A 519 9.01 -28.19 -5.05
C TYR A 519 9.41 -26.78 -5.47
N LEU A 520 10.28 -26.12 -4.69
CA LEU A 520 10.73 -24.75 -4.99
C LEU A 520 11.49 -24.66 -6.33
N LEU A 521 12.35 -25.64 -6.62
CA LEU A 521 13.04 -25.75 -7.90
C LEU A 521 12.01 -25.84 -9.04
N LYS A 522 11.07 -26.79 -8.94
CA LYS A 522 10.02 -26.96 -9.93
C LYS A 522 9.26 -25.65 -10.19
N SER A 523 8.83 -24.92 -9.15
CA SER A 523 8.16 -23.63 -9.32
C SER A 523 9.02 -22.61 -10.07
N CYS A 524 10.34 -22.59 -9.86
CA CYS A 524 11.25 -21.69 -10.57
C CYS A 524 11.54 -22.14 -12.02
N GLN A 525 11.46 -23.44 -12.33
CA GLN A 525 11.81 -24.00 -13.63
C GLN A 525 10.61 -24.23 -14.56
N ASP A 526 9.40 -24.36 -14.01
CA ASP A 526 8.19 -24.50 -14.80
C ASP A 526 7.95 -23.28 -15.69
N ALA A 527 7.34 -23.50 -16.85
CA ALA A 527 6.79 -22.39 -17.63
C ALA A 527 5.68 -21.69 -16.82
N PRO A 528 5.44 -20.38 -17.04
CA PRO A 528 4.40 -19.62 -16.35
C PRO A 528 3.01 -19.95 -16.92
N LEU A 529 2.64 -21.24 -16.92
CA LEU A 529 1.34 -21.72 -17.36
C LEU A 529 0.28 -21.37 -16.30
N PHE A 530 -0.93 -21.05 -16.77
CA PHE A 530 -2.10 -20.84 -15.95
C PHE A 530 -3.34 -21.37 -16.68
N GLU A 531 -4.39 -21.66 -15.92
CA GLU A 531 -5.70 -22.03 -16.43
C GLU A 531 -6.76 -21.11 -15.80
N THR A 532 -7.66 -20.59 -16.62
CA THR A 532 -8.72 -19.64 -16.22
C THR A 532 -9.96 -20.33 -15.65
N THR A 533 -9.81 -21.56 -15.16
CA THR A 533 -10.90 -22.43 -14.68
C THR A 533 -11.71 -21.81 -13.56
N GLY A 534 -11.07 -21.13 -12.60
CA GLY A 534 -11.75 -20.54 -11.45
C GLY A 534 -12.42 -19.20 -11.72
N TYR A 535 -11.94 -18.44 -12.70
CA TYR A 535 -12.46 -17.11 -13.04
C TYR A 535 -13.36 -17.10 -14.29
N GLY A 536 -13.14 -18.01 -15.23
CA GLY A 536 -13.80 -18.05 -16.54
C GLY A 536 -13.18 -17.13 -17.60
N TYR A 537 -12.18 -16.33 -17.23
CA TYR A 537 -11.43 -15.41 -18.10
C TYR A 537 -10.03 -15.16 -17.50
N GLU A 538 -9.14 -14.55 -18.28
CA GLU A 538 -7.80 -14.16 -17.84
C GLU A 538 -7.85 -12.83 -17.07
N ILE A 539 -7.21 -12.80 -15.90
CA ILE A 539 -7.00 -11.60 -15.07
C ILE A 539 -5.57 -11.09 -15.25
N HIS A 540 -5.31 -9.84 -14.85
CA HIS A 540 -4.03 -9.18 -15.13
C HIS A 540 -2.83 -9.90 -14.48
N GLU A 541 -3.01 -10.46 -13.28
CA GLU A 541 -1.96 -11.18 -12.55
C GLU A 541 -1.49 -12.44 -13.29
N MET A 542 -2.41 -13.11 -14.01
CA MET A 542 -2.06 -14.22 -14.89
C MET A 542 -1.22 -13.74 -16.07
N SER A 543 -1.63 -12.65 -16.73
CA SER A 543 -0.91 -12.05 -17.86
C SER A 543 0.49 -11.59 -17.44
N GLU A 544 0.62 -10.98 -16.27
CA GLU A 544 1.88 -10.49 -15.71
C GLU A 544 2.85 -11.64 -15.43
N MET A 545 2.39 -12.72 -14.79
CA MET A 545 3.19 -13.93 -14.61
C MET A 545 3.60 -14.54 -15.96
N ALA A 546 2.63 -14.72 -16.87
CA ALA A 546 2.84 -15.39 -18.16
C ALA A 546 3.80 -14.66 -19.09
N THR A 547 3.84 -13.32 -19.01
CA THR A 547 4.74 -12.48 -19.82
C THR A 547 6.12 -12.30 -19.18
N ALA A 548 6.30 -12.70 -17.93
CA ALA A 548 7.55 -12.57 -17.19
C ALA A 548 8.44 -13.84 -17.28
N PRO A 549 9.78 -13.69 -17.27
CA PRO A 549 10.70 -14.82 -17.39
C PRO A 549 11.06 -15.46 -16.02
N PHE A 550 10.09 -15.66 -15.13
CA PHE A 550 10.33 -16.10 -13.74
C PHE A 550 9.62 -17.41 -13.36
N GLY A 551 9.11 -18.16 -14.35
CA GLY A 551 8.34 -19.38 -14.11
C GLY A 551 7.12 -19.09 -13.26
N GLN A 552 6.86 -19.90 -12.23
CA GLN A 552 5.72 -19.73 -11.33
C GLN A 552 5.99 -18.74 -10.17
N ILE A 553 7.15 -18.07 -10.15
CA ILE A 553 7.45 -16.99 -9.22
C ILE A 553 6.76 -15.72 -9.72
N ALA A 554 5.44 -15.63 -9.47
CA ALA A 554 4.60 -14.51 -9.86
C ALA A 554 4.86 -13.29 -8.95
N ILE A 555 6.05 -12.68 -9.08
CA ILE A 555 6.47 -11.52 -8.28
C ILE A 555 5.58 -10.28 -8.48
N SER A 556 4.70 -10.32 -9.47
CA SER A 556 3.64 -9.35 -9.70
C SER A 556 2.59 -9.31 -8.59
N ASN A 557 2.48 -10.36 -7.77
CA ASN A 557 1.43 -10.48 -6.75
C ASN A 557 1.98 -10.98 -5.39
N GLN A 558 1.30 -10.59 -4.30
CA GLN A 558 1.70 -10.81 -2.92
C GLN A 558 1.98 -12.28 -2.52
N PRO A 559 1.25 -13.30 -3.01
CA PRO A 559 1.49 -14.71 -2.62
C PRO A 559 2.89 -15.23 -2.97
N SER A 560 3.62 -14.56 -3.87
CA SER A 560 4.95 -15.00 -4.29
C SER A 560 6.10 -14.25 -3.63
N LEU A 561 5.84 -13.17 -2.89
CA LEU A 561 6.88 -12.26 -2.39
C LEU A 561 7.92 -12.94 -1.50
N HIS A 562 7.50 -13.90 -0.67
CA HIS A 562 8.38 -14.63 0.25
C HIS A 562 9.02 -15.87 -0.37
N ILE A 563 8.53 -16.38 -1.51
CA ILE A 563 8.97 -17.66 -2.09
C ILE A 563 10.49 -17.73 -2.32
N PRO A 564 11.18 -16.69 -2.85
CA PRO A 564 12.63 -16.73 -2.99
C PRO A 564 13.37 -16.97 -1.67
N TYR A 565 12.84 -16.47 -0.55
CA TYR A 565 13.44 -16.63 0.79
C TYR A 565 13.20 -18.02 1.37
N LEU A 566 12.22 -18.78 0.87
CA LEU A 566 11.99 -20.17 1.29
C LEU A 566 13.17 -21.09 0.95
N PHE A 567 14.00 -20.75 -0.05
CA PHE A 567 15.22 -21.48 -0.34
C PHE A 567 16.19 -21.52 0.85
N ARG A 568 16.16 -20.54 1.78
CA ARG A 568 16.94 -20.54 3.03
C ARG A 568 16.63 -21.75 3.93
N TYR A 569 15.45 -22.35 3.77
CA TYR A 569 15.00 -23.54 4.52
C TYR A 569 15.16 -24.85 3.72
N SER A 570 15.67 -24.75 2.49
CA SER A 570 15.87 -25.83 1.52
C SER A 570 17.32 -26.36 1.50
N ASN A 571 17.61 -27.32 0.62
CA ASN A 571 18.96 -27.81 0.34
C ASN A 571 19.83 -26.81 -0.43
N TYR A 572 19.25 -25.74 -0.97
CA TYR A 572 19.94 -24.75 -1.81
C TYR A 572 19.77 -23.33 -1.25
N PRO A 573 20.25 -23.04 -0.02
CA PRO A 573 20.05 -21.74 0.62
C PRO A 573 20.67 -20.58 -0.16
N ASP A 574 21.70 -20.82 -0.97
CA ASP A 574 22.35 -19.80 -1.81
C ASP A 574 21.45 -19.32 -2.98
N TYR A 575 20.41 -20.08 -3.35
CA TYR A 575 19.56 -19.73 -4.50
C TYR A 575 18.66 -18.52 -4.24
N THR A 576 18.38 -18.19 -2.97
CA THR A 576 17.68 -16.95 -2.60
C THR A 576 18.38 -15.73 -3.18
N ALA A 577 19.71 -15.64 -3.05
CA ALA A 577 20.47 -14.48 -3.54
C ALA A 577 20.37 -14.33 -5.07
N LEU A 578 20.52 -15.42 -5.81
CA LEU A 578 20.40 -15.41 -7.27
C LEU A 578 19.01 -14.95 -7.72
N LEU A 579 17.95 -15.50 -7.11
CA LEU A 579 16.57 -15.15 -7.44
C LEU A 579 16.30 -13.67 -7.14
N ILE A 580 16.63 -13.20 -5.95
CA ILE A 580 16.40 -11.81 -5.54
C ILE A 580 17.14 -10.82 -6.45
N LYS A 581 18.43 -11.04 -6.70
CA LYS A 581 19.22 -10.13 -7.57
C LYS A 581 18.66 -10.11 -9.00
N THR A 582 18.23 -11.26 -9.52
CA THR A 582 17.66 -11.36 -10.87
C THR A 582 16.27 -10.72 -10.96
N LEU A 583 15.38 -10.99 -10.00
CA LEU A 583 14.04 -10.39 -9.91
C LEU A 583 14.17 -8.87 -9.85
N ARG A 584 14.99 -8.35 -8.93
CA ARG A 584 15.24 -6.91 -8.78
C ARG A 584 15.68 -6.26 -10.10
N GLN A 585 16.60 -6.89 -10.83
CA GLN A 585 17.16 -6.35 -12.07
C GLN A 585 16.23 -6.43 -13.28
N LYS A 586 15.32 -7.41 -13.31
CA LYS A 586 14.52 -7.74 -14.51
C LYS A 586 13.05 -7.35 -14.40
N ALA A 587 12.50 -7.39 -13.19
CA ALA A 587 11.09 -7.13 -12.92
C ALA A 587 10.78 -5.64 -12.73
N PHE A 588 11.75 -4.86 -12.21
CA PHE A 588 11.57 -3.46 -11.86
C PHE A 588 12.36 -2.54 -12.80
N ARG A 589 11.75 -1.41 -13.18
CA ARG A 589 12.33 -0.47 -14.15
C ARG A 589 12.15 0.98 -13.67
N PRO A 590 13.17 1.84 -13.75
CA PRO A 590 13.03 3.25 -13.42
C PRO A 590 12.35 4.02 -14.57
N SER A 591 11.09 3.67 -14.87
CA SER A 591 10.25 4.30 -15.89
C SER A 591 8.78 4.31 -15.48
N TRP A 592 7.89 4.85 -16.31
CA TRP A 592 6.44 4.85 -16.02
C TRP A 592 5.85 3.43 -16.02
N GLU A 593 6.47 2.49 -16.75
CA GLU A 593 6.23 1.04 -16.70
C GLU A 593 7.08 0.36 -15.60
N ALA A 594 6.89 0.80 -14.36
CA ALA A 594 7.83 0.58 -13.26
C ALA A 594 7.85 -0.84 -12.67
N TYR A 595 6.67 -1.36 -12.32
CA TYR A 595 6.52 -2.57 -11.51
C TYR A 595 6.13 -3.79 -12.35
N PRO A 596 6.39 -5.01 -11.84
CA PRO A 596 5.94 -6.25 -12.48
C PRO A 596 4.44 -6.53 -12.38
N GLY A 597 3.75 -5.91 -11.43
CA GLY A 597 2.31 -6.02 -11.17
C GLY A 597 1.89 -4.85 -10.29
N ASP A 598 0.82 -5.01 -9.51
CA ASP A 598 0.30 -3.96 -8.63
C ASP A 598 1.30 -3.58 -7.52
N GLU A 599 1.33 -2.29 -7.17
CA GLU A 599 2.22 -1.76 -6.14
C GLU A 599 1.66 -2.00 -4.72
N ASP A 600 0.33 -2.01 -4.62
CA ASP A 600 -0.48 -2.30 -3.44
C ASP A 600 -0.06 -1.55 -2.18
N ASN A 601 -0.23 -0.23 -2.25
CA ASN A 601 -0.17 0.68 -1.10
C ASN A 601 1.15 0.58 -0.32
N GLY A 602 2.28 0.50 -1.04
CA GLY A 602 3.61 0.36 -0.47
C GLY A 602 4.09 -1.08 -0.32
N SER A 603 3.25 -2.10 -0.55
CA SER A 603 3.59 -3.51 -0.33
C SER A 603 4.79 -3.95 -1.18
N LEU A 604 4.73 -3.71 -2.49
CA LEU A 604 5.77 -4.12 -3.43
C LEU A 604 6.99 -3.20 -3.37
N SER A 605 6.80 -1.90 -3.08
CA SER A 605 7.92 -0.98 -2.83
C SER A 605 8.70 -1.36 -1.58
N ALA A 606 8.03 -1.72 -0.50
CA ALA A 606 8.67 -2.22 0.71
C ALA A 606 9.42 -3.52 0.45
N TRP A 607 8.87 -4.44 -0.37
CA TRP A 607 9.60 -5.64 -0.80
C TRP A 607 10.91 -5.29 -1.51
N TYR A 608 10.89 -4.32 -2.44
CA TYR A 608 12.09 -3.87 -3.14
C TYR A 608 13.12 -3.30 -2.16
N ILE A 609 12.69 -2.45 -1.22
CA ILE A 609 13.55 -1.85 -0.19
C ILE A 609 14.20 -2.92 0.70
N TRP A 610 13.42 -3.89 1.19
CA TRP A 610 13.96 -5.04 1.93
C TRP A 610 15.02 -5.80 1.12
N SER A 611 14.74 -6.03 -0.17
CA SER A 611 15.70 -6.67 -1.06
C SER A 611 17.01 -5.88 -1.15
N ALA A 612 16.95 -4.54 -1.17
CA ALA A 612 18.13 -3.68 -1.25
C ALA A 612 18.93 -3.65 0.06
N LEU A 613 18.27 -3.78 1.21
CA LEU A 613 18.89 -3.97 2.52
C LEU A 613 19.58 -5.34 2.66
N GLY A 614 19.12 -6.34 1.90
CA GLY A 614 19.71 -7.68 1.86
C GLY A 614 19.14 -8.66 2.90
N PHE A 615 18.03 -8.31 3.55
CA PHE A 615 17.30 -9.20 4.47
C PHE A 615 15.79 -8.92 4.45
N TYR A 616 14.97 -9.88 4.88
CA TYR A 616 13.53 -9.84 4.68
C TYR A 616 12.72 -10.39 5.88
N PRO A 617 11.61 -9.75 6.27
CA PRO A 617 10.71 -10.21 7.33
C PRO A 617 9.78 -11.31 6.80
N THR A 618 10.33 -12.49 6.49
CA THR A 618 9.60 -13.64 5.88
C THR A 618 8.28 -13.96 6.59
N TYR A 619 8.25 -13.71 7.89
CA TYR A 619 7.13 -14.06 8.74
C TYR A 619 6.94 -13.02 9.86
N PRO A 620 6.10 -11.99 9.61
CA PRO A 620 5.68 -11.04 10.63
C PRO A 620 4.99 -11.77 11.79
N GLY A 621 5.35 -11.42 13.03
CA GLY A 621 4.98 -12.15 14.24
C GLY A 621 6.12 -12.96 14.86
N LYS A 622 7.23 -13.15 14.13
CA LYS A 622 8.51 -13.63 14.69
C LYS A 622 9.58 -12.55 14.57
N PRO A 623 10.39 -12.31 15.61
CA PRO A 623 11.39 -11.25 15.60
C PRO A 623 12.68 -11.68 14.86
N SER A 624 12.55 -12.12 13.61
CA SER A 624 13.63 -12.70 12.80
C SER A 624 13.51 -12.31 11.33
N TYR A 625 14.65 -12.20 10.64
CA TYR A 625 14.76 -11.89 9.23
C TYR A 625 15.62 -12.93 8.51
N ASP A 626 15.18 -13.33 7.30
CA ASP A 626 15.97 -14.18 6.41
C ASP A 626 16.92 -13.34 5.56
N LEU A 627 18.08 -13.90 5.22
CA LEU A 627 19.05 -13.22 4.36
C LEU A 627 18.67 -13.33 2.88
N GLY A 628 18.81 -12.21 2.18
CA GLY A 628 18.81 -12.10 0.73
C GLY A 628 20.19 -11.69 0.22
N ILE A 629 20.24 -10.63 -0.58
CA ILE A 629 21.47 -10.04 -1.15
C ILE A 629 21.29 -8.53 -1.35
N PRO A 630 22.16 -7.68 -0.76
CA PRO A 630 22.00 -6.22 -0.82
C PRO A 630 22.17 -5.68 -2.25
N LEU A 631 21.75 -4.43 -2.46
CA LEU A 631 21.85 -3.75 -3.76
C LEU A 631 23.10 -2.87 -3.88
N PHE A 632 23.32 -2.00 -2.89
CA PHE A 632 24.35 -0.95 -2.91
C PHE A 632 25.64 -1.39 -2.22
N ASP A 633 26.75 -0.75 -2.56
CA ASP A 633 28.05 -0.98 -1.92
C ASP A 633 28.02 -0.51 -0.46
N HIS A 634 27.37 0.62 -0.18
CA HIS A 634 27.17 1.14 1.17
C HIS A 634 25.85 1.89 1.29
N LEU A 635 24.93 1.34 2.09
CA LEU A 635 23.63 1.94 2.45
C LEU A 635 23.52 2.01 3.97
N ARG A 636 23.02 3.12 4.50
CA ARG A 636 22.65 3.23 5.91
C ARG A 636 21.14 3.23 6.07
N ILE A 637 20.66 2.54 7.11
CA ILE A 637 19.26 2.61 7.55
C ILE A 637 19.21 3.09 9.00
N TYR A 638 18.33 4.05 9.28
CA TYR A 638 18.16 4.59 10.62
C TYR A 638 17.24 3.69 11.45
N LEU A 639 17.81 3.04 12.47
CA LEU A 639 17.08 2.23 13.44
C LEU A 639 16.51 3.16 14.50
N ALA A 640 15.33 3.72 14.22
CA ALA A 640 14.78 4.85 14.96
C ALA A 640 14.55 4.56 16.44
N LYS A 641 14.17 3.31 16.77
CA LYS A 641 13.99 2.85 18.16
C LYS A 641 15.27 2.96 19.02
N GLU A 642 16.44 2.82 18.39
CA GLU A 642 17.76 2.88 19.05
C GLU A 642 18.47 4.22 18.82
N GLY A 643 17.89 5.11 18.01
CA GLY A 643 18.45 6.42 17.71
C GLY A 643 19.78 6.38 16.97
N LYS A 644 20.03 5.35 16.14
CA LYS A 644 21.32 5.13 15.48
C LYS A 644 21.20 4.62 14.05
N TRP A 645 22.30 4.70 13.32
CA TRP A 645 22.44 4.15 11.97
C TRP A 645 22.98 2.73 12.01
N LEU A 646 22.46 1.88 11.14
CA LEU A 646 23.08 0.60 10.78
C LEU A 646 23.72 0.77 9.40
N ASP A 647 25.04 0.56 9.32
CA ASP A 647 25.79 0.58 8.08
C ASP A 647 25.76 -0.79 7.41
N ILE A 648 25.16 -0.86 6.21
CA ILE A 648 25.07 -2.07 5.40
C ILE A 648 26.07 -1.98 4.26
N HIS A 649 27.02 -2.93 4.23
CA HIS A 649 28.10 -2.99 3.26
C HIS A 649 27.97 -4.22 2.35
N ALA A 650 28.23 -4.03 1.06
CA ALA A 650 28.37 -5.11 0.08
C ALA A 650 29.77 -5.13 -0.52
N GLU A 651 30.59 -6.08 -0.08
CA GLU A 651 31.93 -6.30 -0.62
C GLU A 651 31.87 -7.16 -1.89
N GLN A 652 32.71 -6.84 -2.87
CA GLN A 652 32.77 -7.53 -4.17
C GLN A 652 31.43 -7.47 -4.93
N ASN A 653 30.71 -6.34 -4.82
CA ASN A 653 29.38 -6.14 -5.38
C ASN A 653 29.34 -5.96 -6.91
N ASN A 654 29.84 -6.96 -7.63
CA ASN A 654 29.84 -6.98 -9.09
C ASN A 654 28.48 -7.48 -9.60
N SER A 655 28.01 -6.96 -10.73
CA SER A 655 26.75 -7.39 -11.37
C SER A 655 26.66 -8.90 -11.64
N HIS A 656 27.78 -9.56 -11.96
CA HIS A 656 27.84 -10.99 -12.26
C HIS A 656 28.03 -11.89 -11.01
N PHE A 657 28.15 -11.31 -9.80
CA PHE A 657 28.21 -12.06 -8.55
C PHE A 657 26.81 -12.19 -7.96
N ASN A 658 26.28 -13.41 -7.98
CA ASN A 658 24.87 -13.67 -7.67
C ASN A 658 24.66 -14.36 -6.32
N PHE A 659 25.72 -14.62 -5.56
CA PHE A 659 25.65 -15.37 -4.32
C PHE A 659 26.31 -14.58 -3.19
N VAL A 660 25.89 -14.88 -1.95
CA VAL A 660 26.50 -14.37 -0.73
C VAL A 660 27.47 -15.41 -0.22
N LYS A 661 28.76 -15.08 -0.20
CA LYS A 661 29.80 -15.95 0.38
C LYS A 661 29.68 -16.01 1.89
N GLU A 662 29.46 -14.86 2.51
CA GLU A 662 29.27 -14.72 3.95
C GLU A 662 28.51 -13.44 4.26
N CYS A 663 27.81 -13.45 5.39
CA CYS A 663 27.17 -12.29 5.99
C CYS A 663 27.61 -12.19 7.44
N ARG A 664 27.99 -10.99 7.87
CA ARG A 664 28.41 -10.68 9.24
C ARG A 664 27.53 -9.57 9.82
N LEU A 665 26.98 -9.82 11.00
CA LEU A 665 26.41 -8.79 11.85
C LEU A 665 27.49 -8.40 12.87
N ASP A 666 28.02 -7.19 12.72
CA ASP A 666 29.30 -6.76 13.26
C ASP A 666 30.43 -7.76 12.94
N LYS A 667 30.90 -8.51 13.94
CA LYS A 667 31.95 -9.54 13.80
C LYS A 667 31.39 -10.95 13.71
N THR A 668 30.08 -11.13 13.89
CA THR A 668 29.43 -12.43 14.04
C THR A 668 28.92 -12.91 12.69
N PRO A 669 29.40 -14.06 12.17
CA PRO A 669 28.81 -14.67 10.97
C PRO A 669 27.37 -15.08 11.24
N VAL A 670 26.46 -14.75 10.33
CA VAL A 670 25.02 -15.01 10.46
C VAL A 670 24.44 -15.63 9.19
N SER A 671 23.45 -16.50 9.37
CA SER A 671 22.64 -17.07 8.27
C SER A 671 21.17 -16.64 8.30
N SER A 672 20.76 -16.00 9.40
CA SER A 672 19.51 -15.29 9.66
C SER A 672 19.78 -14.22 10.73
N ILE A 673 18.94 -13.20 10.82
CA ILE A 673 19.14 -12.07 11.75
C ILE A 673 18.00 -12.04 12.76
N GLN A 674 18.29 -12.01 14.06
CA GLN A 674 17.28 -11.74 15.08
C GLN A 674 17.11 -10.23 15.26
N HIS A 675 15.87 -9.78 15.48
CA HIS A 675 15.55 -8.36 15.62
C HIS A 675 16.34 -7.68 16.75
N GLN A 676 16.46 -8.32 17.90
CA GLN A 676 17.22 -7.77 19.02
C GLN A 676 18.73 -7.63 18.73
N ASP A 677 19.27 -8.50 17.89
CA ASP A 677 20.68 -8.42 17.49
C ASP A 677 20.88 -7.34 16.44
N LEU A 678 19.94 -7.21 15.49
CA LEU A 678 19.92 -6.13 14.49
C LEU A 678 19.91 -4.75 15.16
N LEU A 679 19.05 -4.55 16.17
CA LEU A 679 18.97 -3.29 16.91
C LEU A 679 20.27 -2.95 17.66
N LYS A 680 21.05 -3.95 18.07
CA LYS A 680 22.33 -3.73 18.77
C LYS A 680 23.50 -3.54 17.83
N ALA A 681 23.42 -4.01 16.60
CA ALA A 681 24.51 -3.98 15.64
C ALA A 681 24.83 -2.57 15.15
N GLU A 682 26.07 -2.34 14.74
CA GLU A 682 26.51 -1.13 14.05
C GLU A 682 26.71 -1.38 12.56
N GLN A 683 27.10 -2.62 12.19
CA GLN A 683 27.38 -2.98 10.81
C GLN A 683 26.73 -4.30 10.39
N LEU A 684 26.28 -4.36 9.14
CA LEU A 684 25.86 -5.58 8.45
C LEU A 684 26.66 -5.70 7.14
N THR A 685 27.60 -6.64 7.09
CA THR A 685 28.52 -6.78 5.94
C THR A 685 28.23 -8.06 5.17
N PHE A 686 27.96 -7.93 3.88
CA PHE A 686 27.84 -9.04 2.94
C PHE A 686 29.09 -9.08 2.05
N THR A 687 29.69 -10.25 1.89
CA THR A 687 30.74 -10.47 0.88
C THR A 687 30.16 -11.35 -0.22
N LEU A 688 30.14 -10.87 -1.46
CA LEU A 688 29.53 -11.59 -2.58
C LEU A 688 30.51 -12.55 -3.28
N SER A 689 29.97 -13.54 -3.99
CA SER A 689 30.75 -14.48 -4.80
C SER A 689 30.09 -14.78 -6.14
N TRP A 690 30.94 -15.23 -7.07
CA TRP A 690 30.50 -15.67 -8.39
C TRP A 690 29.75 -17.01 -8.36
N LEU A 691 30.20 -17.94 -7.53
CA LEU A 691 29.61 -19.27 -7.38
C LEU A 691 29.02 -19.47 -5.97
N PRO A 692 28.07 -20.40 -5.80
CA PRO A 692 27.58 -20.83 -4.48
C PRO A 692 28.73 -21.38 -3.63
N ASN A 693 28.59 -21.27 -2.30
CA ASN A 693 29.60 -21.79 -1.36
C ASN A 693 29.03 -22.78 -0.33
N HIS A 694 27.72 -23.06 -0.34
CA HIS A 694 27.05 -23.91 0.64
C HIS A 694 26.14 -24.97 0.02
#